data_AF-A0A9P3JQL2-F1
#
_entry.id   AF-A0A9P3JQL2-F1
#
_cell.length_a   1.000
_cell.length_b   1.000
_cell.length_c   1.000
_cell.angle_alpha   90.00
_cell.angle_beta   90.00
_cell.angle_gamma   90.00
#
_symmetry.space_group_name_H-M   'P 1'
#
loop_
_entity.id
_entity.type
_entity.pdbx_description
1 polymer ?
#
loop_
_entity_poly.entity_id
_entity_poly.type
_entity_poly.pdbx_seq_one_letter_code
_entity_poly.pdbx_strand_id
1 'polypeptide(L)'
;MGARIRVLNVVAAVAIVVILYYVGRPLYWELEARLQEYREGFSDATAASTQTTAEGGNVQPVGNARGLEAASLQGLPKEASIALMALDVVDPDAATPAKPSAIANAAAGSAGAAEEEVGATADGSSQESSGTSGGGLDLPSEATAGAAATDATATGSPTTDSPGAGASGTGASGDQQFATGVRPILHEGRPLLPDLKREIWEKPPPGSAVPVREEFALRREMVQHRQRDNVVVVTFANYAFLDFVLNWVRHLTDLGVYNILVGAMDTKFLEALYWEGVPVFDLESGMTTDDPGWGTPVFHAMGREKVTLINVFLSLGVQLLICDTDTVWLRNPLPYMARYPQADVLTSSDHLTRSVEDESLEHWDRAQGAYNIGILHFRPTDPAKRFARAWAEQLAGDSKIWDQNGFNDLMRQKLGPDVNPEGNDNVFWAFDGTLKLGILPVALFCSGHTYFVQHLYRKIGLEPYAMHATFQFAGTEGKRHRFREAMAFIDPPEYYDPPGGVLSFVNNIPEELLTGGDHSLQTHFNLVNYQLTNLRSALAIATILNRTLVLPATWVRFDRIWFPHPGILDGTDTPQPFLSPLDHLVEVQRMLPGKLKEDEFGPAVPIREYSFLDNPRTPQALLKSKLSVELCDEGSPDCPLSPDPPTDKLRIKKNTRQNELKATLSRYSDSKWIEFSSMVDSFGGWDDKAMEKKFRWRLRQYVGIWCCVNAQPGHIWYDFFNDEIPGWKPRPPANWTEDHPPWGKDQPGAL
;
A
#
# COMPACT_ATOMS: atom_id res chain seq x y z
N MET A 1 3.58 -40.26 31.83
CA MET A 1 3.19 -39.03 32.55
C MET A 1 3.98 -37.80 32.09
N GLY A 2 5.31 -37.75 32.26
CA GLY A 2 6.15 -36.57 31.98
C GLY A 2 6.01 -35.89 30.60
N ALA A 3 5.75 -36.65 29.53
CA ALA A 3 5.54 -36.07 28.19
C ALA A 3 4.32 -35.11 28.14
N ARG A 4 3.20 -35.47 28.79
CA ARG A 4 2.01 -34.59 28.86
C ARG A 4 2.29 -33.32 29.68
N ILE A 5 3.12 -33.42 30.72
CA ILE A 5 3.54 -32.25 31.53
C ILE A 5 4.42 -31.30 30.71
N ARG A 6 5.36 -31.82 29.89
CA ARG A 6 6.16 -30.98 28.99
C ARG A 6 5.28 -30.25 27.95
N VAL A 7 4.30 -30.93 27.35
CA VAL A 7 3.36 -30.29 26.42
C VAL A 7 2.51 -29.22 27.13
N LEU A 8 1.97 -29.50 28.32
CA LEU A 8 1.22 -28.50 29.10
C LEU A 8 2.07 -27.26 29.41
N ASN A 9 3.33 -27.45 29.83
CA ASN A 9 4.22 -26.34 30.17
C ASN A 9 4.60 -25.50 28.95
N VAL A 10 4.78 -26.11 27.77
CA VAL A 10 5.01 -25.37 26.51
C VAL A 10 3.77 -24.59 26.09
N VAL A 11 2.57 -25.20 26.14
CA VAL A 11 1.31 -24.51 25.84
C VAL A 11 1.05 -23.37 26.82
N ALA A 12 1.33 -23.56 28.12
CA ALA A 12 1.22 -22.50 29.12
C ALA A 12 2.24 -21.36 28.89
N ALA A 13 3.49 -21.67 28.56
CA ALA A 13 4.49 -20.66 28.24
C ALA A 13 4.11 -19.85 26.98
N VAL A 14 3.64 -20.51 25.92
CA VAL A 14 3.14 -19.83 24.71
C VAL A 14 1.91 -18.98 25.03
N ALA A 15 0.96 -19.48 25.82
CA ALA A 15 -0.20 -18.70 26.25
C ALA A 15 0.18 -17.47 27.08
N ILE A 16 1.15 -17.58 27.99
CA ILE A 16 1.67 -16.45 28.78
C ILE A 16 2.36 -15.42 27.88
N VAL A 17 3.19 -15.85 26.92
CA VAL A 17 3.82 -14.93 25.94
C VAL A 17 2.78 -14.24 25.06
N VAL A 18 1.74 -14.95 24.61
CA VAL A 18 0.62 -14.38 23.85
C VAL A 18 -0.16 -13.36 24.70
N ILE A 19 -0.46 -13.67 25.97
CA ILE A 19 -1.15 -12.74 26.87
C ILE A 19 -0.29 -11.49 27.13
N LEU A 20 1.01 -11.64 27.39
CA LEU A 20 1.91 -10.50 27.58
C LEU A 20 2.03 -9.64 26.30
N TYR A 21 2.07 -10.26 25.12
CA TYR A 21 2.22 -9.54 23.84
C TYR A 21 0.93 -8.86 23.36
N TYR A 22 -0.25 -9.47 23.55
CA TYR A 22 -1.53 -8.95 23.05
C TYR A 22 -2.39 -8.24 24.11
N VAL A 23 -2.24 -8.56 25.40
CA VAL A 23 -2.98 -7.92 26.51
C VAL A 23 -2.06 -7.01 27.32
N GLY A 24 -0.82 -7.42 27.56
CA GLY A 24 0.18 -6.59 28.26
C GLY A 24 0.63 -5.37 27.47
N ARG A 25 0.69 -5.45 26.13
CA ARG A 25 1.16 -4.34 25.27
C ARG A 25 0.18 -3.15 25.20
N PRO A 26 -1.16 -3.32 25.08
CA PRO A 26 -2.11 -2.23 25.28
C PRO A 26 -2.05 -1.63 26.69
N LEU A 27 -1.99 -2.48 27.73
CA LEU A 27 -1.89 -2.05 29.12
C LEU A 27 -0.61 -1.26 29.41
N TYR A 28 0.51 -1.59 28.76
CA TYR A 28 1.75 -0.81 28.85
C TYR A 28 1.57 0.61 28.31
N TRP A 29 0.95 0.78 27.14
CA TRP A 29 0.69 2.10 26.57
C TRP A 29 -0.34 2.90 27.37
N GLU A 30 -1.38 2.25 27.91
CA GLU A 30 -2.34 2.91 28.79
C GLU A 30 -1.70 3.33 30.13
N LEU A 31 -0.73 2.56 30.63
CA LEU A 31 0.03 2.92 31.83
C LEU A 31 1.04 4.05 31.56
N GLU A 32 1.73 4.06 30.41
CA GLU A 32 2.60 5.17 30.00
C GLU A 32 1.79 6.46 29.80
N ALA A 33 0.63 6.41 29.13
CA ALA A 33 -0.25 7.58 28.98
C ALA A 33 -0.70 8.15 30.34
N ARG A 34 -1.16 7.29 31.27
CA ARG A 34 -1.55 7.72 32.63
C ARG A 34 -0.36 8.19 33.47
N LEU A 35 0.85 7.66 33.24
CA LEU A 35 2.10 8.17 33.84
C LEU A 35 2.51 9.52 33.24
N GLN A 36 2.20 9.77 31.97
CA GLN A 36 2.43 11.05 31.32
C GLN A 36 1.48 12.13 31.83
N GLU A 37 0.17 11.85 31.95
CA GLU A 37 -0.79 12.72 32.68
C GLU A 37 -0.28 13.08 34.09
N TYR A 38 0.28 12.10 34.81
CA TYR A 38 0.84 12.30 36.16
C TYR A 38 2.14 13.13 36.18
N ARG A 39 2.95 13.08 35.12
CA ARG A 39 4.18 13.89 34.95
C ARG A 39 3.81 15.33 34.61
N GLU A 40 2.83 15.54 33.72
CA GLU A 40 2.36 16.85 33.29
C GLU A 40 1.65 17.59 34.43
N GLY A 41 0.77 16.91 35.18
CA GLY A 41 0.17 17.46 36.40
C GLY A 41 1.17 17.82 37.51
N PHE A 42 2.36 17.21 37.52
CA PHE A 42 3.45 17.59 38.43
C PHE A 42 4.18 18.89 37.98
N SER A 43 4.20 19.18 36.68
CA SER A 43 4.79 20.41 36.14
C SER A 43 3.92 21.63 36.46
N ASP A 44 2.59 21.53 36.29
CA ASP A 44 1.66 22.58 36.70
C ASP A 44 1.68 22.83 38.21
N ALA A 45 1.76 21.78 39.02
CA ALA A 45 1.86 21.90 40.48
C ALA A 45 3.16 22.62 40.92
N THR A 46 4.28 22.39 40.24
CA THR A 46 5.55 23.08 40.55
C THR A 46 5.56 24.52 40.03
N ALA A 47 4.97 24.78 38.85
CA ALA A 47 4.75 26.15 38.34
C ALA A 47 3.84 26.98 39.27
N ALA A 48 2.73 26.41 39.76
CA ALA A 48 1.84 27.08 40.71
C ALA A 48 2.55 27.43 42.04
N SER A 49 3.48 26.58 42.50
CA SER A 49 4.21 26.79 43.76
C SER A 49 5.21 27.95 43.74
N THR A 50 5.66 28.40 42.56
CA THR A 50 6.71 29.43 42.42
C THR A 50 6.18 30.87 42.34
N GLN A 51 4.86 31.10 42.43
CA GLN A 51 4.27 32.46 42.45
C GLN A 51 3.81 32.97 43.83
N THR A 52 4.15 32.32 44.95
CA THR A 52 3.93 32.91 46.29
C THR A 52 5.04 32.59 47.31
N THR A 53 6.01 33.49 47.47
CA THR A 53 6.39 34.10 48.77
C THR A 53 7.55 35.08 48.62
N ALA A 54 7.40 36.27 49.18
CA ALA A 54 8.52 37.12 49.58
C ALA A 54 8.74 36.96 51.11
N GLU A 55 9.81 37.57 51.62
CA GLU A 55 10.17 37.68 53.05
C GLU A 55 10.76 36.43 53.75
N GLY A 56 12.09 36.34 53.73
CA GLY A 56 12.89 36.25 54.97
C GLY A 56 12.91 34.96 55.79
N GLY A 57 13.84 34.04 55.49
CA GLY A 57 14.24 32.94 56.38
C GLY A 57 15.58 32.32 55.96
N ASN A 58 16.37 31.81 56.93
CA ASN A 58 17.72 31.27 56.66
C ASN A 58 17.98 29.98 57.47
N VAL A 59 17.94 28.81 56.80
CA VAL A 59 18.31 27.49 57.36
C VAL A 59 18.98 26.64 56.26
N GLN A 60 19.88 25.74 56.66
CA GLN A 60 20.72 24.88 55.80
C GLN A 60 20.01 23.63 55.24
N PRO A 61 20.57 22.98 54.18
CA PRO A 61 20.01 21.77 53.57
C PRO A 61 20.23 20.51 54.44
N VAL A 62 19.23 19.62 54.49
CA VAL A 62 19.29 18.35 55.23
C VAL A 62 18.53 17.23 54.50
N GLY A 63 19.16 16.06 54.39
CA GLY A 63 18.47 14.78 54.54
C GLY A 63 18.02 14.04 53.27
N ASN A 64 18.58 12.85 53.06
CA ASN A 64 18.02 11.85 52.15
C ASN A 64 16.89 11.05 52.84
N ALA A 65 15.82 10.79 52.07
CA ALA A 65 14.95 9.61 52.12
C ALA A 65 14.04 9.34 53.34
N ARG A 66 12.99 8.54 53.05
CA ARG A 66 11.99 7.92 53.95
C ARG A 66 11.02 8.87 54.66
N GLY A 67 9.78 8.94 54.17
CA GLY A 67 8.69 9.59 54.90
C GLY A 67 7.42 9.89 54.12
N LEU A 68 6.74 8.87 53.56
CA LEU A 68 5.31 8.94 53.23
C LEU A 68 4.74 7.51 53.16
N GLU A 69 3.72 7.22 53.96
CA GLU A 69 3.18 5.87 54.16
C GLU A 69 2.01 5.55 53.21
N ALA A 70 1.65 4.25 53.13
CA ALA A 70 0.61 3.75 52.23
C ALA A 70 -0.80 4.25 52.62
N ALA A 71 -1.30 5.27 51.92
CA ALA A 71 -2.57 5.94 52.24
C ALA A 71 -3.51 6.25 51.04
N SER A 72 -3.38 5.55 49.90
CA SER A 72 -4.34 5.71 48.78
C SER A 72 -4.62 4.45 47.92
N LEU A 73 -4.22 3.25 48.36
CA LEU A 73 -4.43 1.99 47.61
C LEU A 73 -5.79 1.30 47.86
N GLN A 74 -6.84 2.06 48.19
CA GLN A 74 -8.21 1.54 48.28
C GLN A 74 -8.97 1.83 46.97
N GLY A 75 -8.79 0.95 45.97
CA GLY A 75 -9.50 1.07 44.68
C GLY A 75 -9.07 0.13 43.56
N LEU A 76 -7.92 -0.55 43.67
CA LEU A 76 -7.42 -1.44 42.59
C LEU A 76 -8.05 -2.85 42.63
N PRO A 77 -8.33 -3.46 41.46
CA PRO A 77 -8.66 -4.87 41.34
C PRO A 77 -7.56 -5.80 41.88
N LYS A 78 -7.95 -7.02 42.26
CA LYS A 78 -7.12 -7.97 43.01
C LYS A 78 -5.93 -8.50 42.21
N GLU A 79 -6.05 -8.43 40.90
CA GLU A 79 -5.10 -8.87 39.88
C GLU A 79 -3.86 -7.94 39.86
N ALA A 80 -4.04 -6.64 40.07
CA ALA A 80 -2.96 -5.65 40.05
C ALA A 80 -1.96 -5.84 41.21
N SER A 81 -2.43 -6.31 42.37
CA SER A 81 -1.58 -6.56 43.55
C SER A 81 -0.57 -7.69 43.34
N ILE A 82 -0.83 -8.61 42.41
CA ILE A 82 0.08 -9.74 42.10
C ILE A 82 1.25 -9.26 41.23
N ALA A 83 1.03 -8.26 40.37
CA ALA A 83 2.06 -7.74 39.47
C ALA A 83 3.17 -6.98 40.21
N LEU A 84 2.84 -6.16 41.22
CA LEU A 84 3.85 -5.40 41.99
C LEU A 84 4.79 -6.33 42.78
N MET A 85 4.28 -7.41 43.37
CA MET A 85 5.10 -8.36 44.16
C MET A 85 6.13 -9.13 43.32
N ALA A 86 6.07 -9.07 41.99
CA ALA A 86 7.01 -9.73 41.09
C ALA A 86 8.22 -8.85 40.69
N LEU A 87 8.22 -7.56 41.05
CA LEU A 87 9.25 -6.59 40.62
C LEU A 87 10.32 -6.28 41.68
N ASP A 88 10.06 -6.56 42.96
CA ASP A 88 10.94 -6.23 44.11
C ASP A 88 12.11 -7.22 44.34
N VAL A 89 12.45 -8.09 43.37
CA VAL A 89 13.43 -9.19 43.57
C VAL A 89 14.45 -9.35 42.42
N VAL A 90 15.10 -8.25 42.02
CA VAL A 90 16.45 -8.30 41.40
C VAL A 90 17.28 -7.10 41.89
N ASP A 91 18.37 -7.37 42.62
CA ASP A 91 19.40 -6.38 42.96
C ASP A 91 20.51 -6.41 41.88
N PRO A 92 20.85 -5.28 41.22
CA PRO A 92 21.82 -5.28 40.12
C PRO A 92 23.30 -5.50 40.50
N ASP A 93 23.74 -5.18 41.72
CA ASP A 93 25.16 -4.95 42.04
C ASP A 93 25.95 -6.21 42.50
N ALA A 94 25.46 -7.42 42.19
CA ALA A 94 26.01 -8.67 42.70
C ALA A 94 26.90 -9.47 41.70
N ALA A 95 28.21 -9.23 41.80
CA ALA A 95 29.34 -10.12 41.45
C ALA A 95 29.81 -10.32 39.98
N THR A 96 31.11 -10.04 39.79
CA THR A 96 31.96 -10.40 38.63
C THR A 96 32.96 -11.53 39.02
N PRO A 97 33.91 -11.98 38.17
CA PRO A 97 33.68 -13.03 37.16
C PRO A 97 34.64 -14.25 37.27
N ALA A 98 34.30 -15.39 36.67
CA ALA A 98 35.21 -16.55 36.57
C ALA A 98 35.05 -17.41 35.29
N LYS A 99 36.18 -17.95 34.80
CA LYS A 99 36.41 -18.91 33.69
C LYS A 99 37.78 -19.59 33.96
N PRO A 100 38.19 -20.71 33.31
CA PRO A 100 37.51 -21.56 32.30
C PRO A 100 37.63 -23.08 32.65
N SER A 101 37.63 -23.96 31.63
CA SER A 101 37.98 -25.41 31.61
C SER A 101 36.88 -26.40 32.09
N ALA A 102 36.76 -27.63 31.55
CA ALA A 102 37.23 -28.26 30.29
C ALA A 102 36.48 -29.61 30.04
N ILE A 103 36.86 -30.36 28.99
CA ILE A 103 36.45 -31.76 28.65
C ILE A 103 35.05 -31.87 27.99
N ALA A 104 34.79 -32.64 26.91
CA ALA A 104 35.61 -33.14 25.79
C ALA A 104 34.69 -33.66 24.64
N ASN A 105 35.25 -33.93 23.45
CA ASN A 105 34.53 -34.46 22.27
C ASN A 105 34.20 -35.97 22.37
N ALA A 106 33.19 -36.46 21.63
CA ALA A 106 33.33 -37.43 20.51
C ALA A 106 32.01 -38.16 20.10
N ALA A 107 31.97 -38.64 18.83
CA ALA A 107 30.98 -39.55 18.19
C ALA A 107 29.53 -39.01 18.04
N ALA A 108 28.79 -39.15 16.92
CA ALA A 108 28.56 -40.26 15.96
C ALA A 108 27.73 -41.43 16.56
N GLY A 109 26.81 -42.08 15.84
CA GLY A 109 26.28 -41.86 14.48
C GLY A 109 25.37 -43.03 14.01
N SER A 110 24.43 -42.76 13.09
CA SER A 110 23.67 -43.71 12.23
C SER A 110 22.95 -44.95 12.80
N ALA A 111 21.60 -44.93 12.66
CA ALA A 111 20.76 -45.95 11.98
C ALA A 111 20.37 -47.31 12.63
N GLY A 112 19.18 -47.79 12.21
CA GLY A 112 18.64 -49.15 12.37
C GLY A 112 17.45 -49.28 13.33
N ALA A 113 16.37 -50.03 13.05
CA ALA A 113 15.90 -50.66 11.79
C ALA A 113 14.43 -51.14 11.93
N ALA A 114 13.75 -51.38 10.79
CA ALA A 114 12.63 -52.36 10.60
C ALA A 114 11.27 -52.12 11.34
N GLU A 115 10.11 -52.67 10.96
CA GLU A 115 9.71 -53.48 9.78
C GLU A 115 8.17 -53.49 9.54
N GLU A 116 7.73 -54.33 8.59
CA GLU A 116 6.36 -54.84 8.26
C GLU A 116 5.40 -54.03 7.35
N GLU A 117 4.92 -54.75 6.32
CA GLU A 117 3.95 -54.38 5.29
C GLU A 117 3.10 -55.63 4.95
N VAL A 118 1.78 -55.55 5.12
CA VAL A 118 0.74 -56.43 4.51
C VAL A 118 -0.55 -55.57 4.47
N GLY A 119 -1.40 -55.47 3.45
CA GLY A 119 -1.69 -56.32 2.29
C GLY A 119 -3.05 -57.03 2.49
N ALA A 120 -3.96 -57.20 1.53
CA ALA A 120 -4.07 -56.68 0.16
C ALA A 120 -5.51 -56.94 -0.38
N THR A 121 -5.71 -56.87 -1.71
CA THR A 121 -6.81 -57.43 -2.56
C THR A 121 -8.07 -56.59 -2.80
N ALA A 122 -8.64 -56.55 -4.02
CA ALA A 122 -8.13 -56.96 -5.35
C ALA A 122 -8.95 -56.34 -6.52
N ASP A 123 -8.40 -56.41 -7.74
CA ASP A 123 -8.95 -55.88 -9.01
C ASP A 123 -10.17 -56.63 -9.61
N GLY A 124 -10.81 -55.99 -10.59
CA GLY A 124 -11.77 -56.59 -11.53
C GLY A 124 -11.94 -55.73 -12.80
N SER A 125 -11.44 -56.19 -13.94
CA SER A 125 -11.19 -55.39 -15.16
C SER A 125 -12.21 -55.57 -16.31
N SER A 126 -11.96 -54.85 -17.44
CA SER A 126 -12.48 -55.07 -18.82
C SER A 126 -13.87 -54.46 -19.17
N GLN A 127 -14.20 -54.12 -20.44
CA GLN A 127 -13.42 -54.10 -21.70
C GLN A 127 -13.92 -53.03 -22.71
N GLU A 128 -13.37 -53.03 -23.93
CA GLU A 128 -13.58 -52.08 -25.04
C GLU A 128 -14.94 -52.23 -25.78
N SER A 129 -15.37 -51.18 -26.50
CA SER A 129 -15.65 -51.25 -27.96
C SER A 129 -16.17 -49.91 -28.53
N SER A 130 -16.30 -49.82 -29.86
CA SER A 130 -16.43 -48.59 -30.65
C SER A 130 -17.83 -48.32 -31.23
N GLY A 131 -18.10 -47.07 -31.62
CA GLY A 131 -19.29 -46.68 -32.40
C GLY A 131 -19.10 -45.38 -33.18
N THR A 132 -19.26 -45.42 -34.51
CA THR A 132 -18.94 -44.30 -35.44
C THR A 132 -20.14 -43.85 -36.28
N SER A 133 -20.36 -42.53 -36.40
CA SER A 133 -20.98 -41.82 -37.55
C SER A 133 -21.10 -40.32 -37.24
N GLY A 134 -21.13 -39.38 -38.20
CA GLY A 134 -20.84 -39.49 -39.64
C GLY A 134 -21.34 -38.30 -40.48
N GLY A 135 -20.42 -37.49 -41.04
CA GLY A 135 -20.70 -36.38 -41.99
C GLY A 135 -20.98 -35.00 -41.35
N GLY A 136 -20.71 -33.86 -42.01
CA GLY A 136 -20.01 -33.64 -43.29
C GLY A 136 -20.33 -32.26 -43.93
N LEU A 137 -19.42 -31.75 -44.79
CA LEU A 137 -19.54 -30.52 -45.62
C LEU A 137 -19.47 -29.17 -44.85
N ASP A 138 -18.91 -28.06 -45.37
CA ASP A 138 -17.99 -27.83 -46.51
C ASP A 138 -17.26 -26.46 -46.39
N LEU A 139 -16.15 -26.28 -47.12
CA LEU A 139 -15.41 -25.01 -47.29
C LEU A 139 -14.77 -24.89 -48.70
N PRO A 140 -14.88 -23.73 -49.38
CA PRO A 140 -13.95 -23.26 -50.44
C PRO A 140 -12.95 -22.22 -49.87
N SER A 141 -11.61 -22.29 -50.07
CA SER A 141 -10.82 -22.08 -51.32
C SER A 141 -10.95 -20.64 -51.88
N GLU A 142 -9.93 -19.89 -52.31
CA GLU A 142 -8.61 -20.14 -52.96
C GLU A 142 -7.62 -18.96 -52.60
N ALA A 143 -6.34 -18.79 -52.99
CA ALA A 143 -5.26 -19.51 -53.72
C ALA A 143 -3.95 -18.64 -53.65
N THR A 144 -2.72 -19.00 -54.06
CA THR A 144 -1.88 -20.24 -54.11
C THR A 144 -0.38 -19.82 -54.29
N ALA A 145 0.54 -20.81 -54.27
CA ALA A 145 1.87 -20.87 -54.91
C ALA A 145 3.14 -20.37 -54.15
N GLY A 146 4.31 -21.02 -54.26
CA GLY A 146 4.59 -22.35 -54.86
C GLY A 146 6.09 -22.64 -55.11
N ALA A 147 6.46 -23.93 -55.19
CA ALA A 147 7.77 -24.50 -55.60
C ALA A 147 9.00 -24.29 -54.67
N ALA A 148 10.00 -25.19 -54.58
CA ALA A 148 10.08 -26.61 -54.95
C ALA A 148 11.24 -27.36 -54.23
N ALA A 149 11.18 -28.70 -54.27
CA ALA A 149 11.99 -29.69 -53.56
C ALA A 149 13.52 -29.75 -53.87
N THR A 150 14.27 -30.41 -52.97
CA THR A 150 15.01 -31.66 -53.28
C THR A 150 15.38 -32.43 -52.00
N ASP A 151 15.94 -33.64 -52.11
CA ASP A 151 15.81 -34.72 -51.11
C ASP A 151 17.12 -35.54 -50.93
N ALA A 152 17.09 -36.45 -49.94
CA ALA A 152 17.82 -37.73 -49.87
C ALA A 152 19.25 -37.83 -49.24
N THR A 153 19.25 -38.40 -48.02
CA THR A 153 20.00 -39.62 -47.60
C THR A 153 21.52 -39.65 -47.26
N ALA A 154 21.78 -40.07 -46.00
CA ALA A 154 22.49 -41.31 -45.59
C ALA A 154 23.98 -41.34 -45.11
N THR A 155 24.13 -41.97 -43.94
CA THR A 155 25.22 -42.86 -43.44
C THR A 155 26.65 -42.33 -43.19
N GLY A 156 27.19 -42.60 -41.98
CA GLY A 156 28.61 -42.40 -41.66
C GLY A 156 29.00 -42.53 -40.17
N SER A 157 29.18 -43.77 -39.68
CA SER A 157 29.80 -44.16 -38.38
C SER A 157 30.65 -45.41 -38.65
N PRO A 158 31.72 -45.79 -37.87
CA PRO A 158 31.75 -45.71 -36.40
C PRO A 158 33.17 -45.56 -35.74
N THR A 159 33.25 -45.82 -34.42
CA THR A 159 34.42 -46.31 -33.62
C THR A 159 35.69 -45.44 -33.48
N THR A 160 36.40 -45.39 -32.34
CA THR A 160 36.17 -45.88 -30.95
C THR A 160 36.19 -44.66 -29.97
N ASP A 161 36.49 -44.65 -28.65
CA ASP A 161 36.98 -45.64 -27.67
C ASP A 161 36.62 -45.24 -26.22
N SER A 162 36.87 -46.11 -25.23
CA SER A 162 36.77 -45.83 -23.78
C SER A 162 37.41 -46.95 -22.94
N PRO A 163 38.11 -46.59 -21.85
CA PRO A 163 37.66 -47.07 -20.52
C PRO A 163 37.77 -46.00 -19.41
N GLY A 164 37.12 -46.12 -18.25
CA GLY A 164 36.17 -47.15 -17.81
C GLY A 164 36.18 -47.35 -16.29
N ALA A 165 34.99 -47.48 -15.68
CA ALA A 165 34.70 -47.65 -14.25
C ALA A 165 34.97 -46.44 -13.30
N GLY A 166 34.11 -46.15 -12.31
CA GLY A 166 32.75 -46.65 -12.10
C GLY A 166 32.20 -46.46 -10.67
N ALA A 167 30.85 -46.34 -10.56
CA ALA A 167 30.04 -46.34 -9.33
C ALA A 167 30.28 -45.17 -8.31
N SER A 168 29.32 -44.73 -7.49
CA SER A 168 27.85 -44.90 -7.45
C SER A 168 27.23 -43.80 -6.56
N GLY A 169 25.92 -43.55 -6.66
CA GLY A 169 25.19 -42.65 -5.74
C GLY A 169 23.89 -42.09 -6.33
N THR A 170 22.75 -42.44 -5.75
CA THR A 170 21.42 -42.06 -6.23
C THR A 170 20.74 -41.05 -5.32
N GLY A 171 20.07 -40.06 -5.93
CA GLY A 171 18.91 -39.37 -5.36
C GLY A 171 19.19 -38.30 -4.30
N ALA A 172 18.94 -37.05 -4.66
CA ALA A 172 18.65 -35.98 -3.71
C ALA A 172 17.27 -35.40 -4.05
N SER A 173 16.36 -35.39 -3.08
CA SER A 173 15.07 -34.70 -3.17
C SER A 173 15.27 -33.19 -3.19
N GLY A 174 14.36 -32.45 -3.84
CA GLY A 174 14.46 -31.01 -3.97
C GLY A 174 14.09 -30.25 -2.69
N ASP A 175 15.09 -29.90 -1.88
CA ASP A 175 15.01 -28.79 -0.94
C ASP A 175 15.47 -27.51 -1.65
N GLN A 176 14.53 -26.62 -2.03
CA GLN A 176 14.88 -25.26 -2.44
C GLN A 176 15.26 -24.43 -1.20
N GLN A 177 16.52 -24.50 -0.80
CA GLN A 177 17.08 -23.51 0.11
C GLN A 177 17.06 -22.14 -0.54
N PHE A 178 16.24 -21.23 0.00
CA PHE A 178 16.34 -19.81 -0.28
C PHE A 178 17.71 -19.31 0.17
N ALA A 179 18.59 -19.03 -0.79
CA ALA A 179 19.96 -18.61 -0.52
C ALA A 179 19.97 -17.15 0.01
N THR A 180 19.98 -17.00 1.33
CA THR A 180 20.10 -15.71 2.04
C THR A 180 21.50 -15.12 1.86
N GLY A 181 21.79 -14.59 0.68
CA GLY A 181 23.13 -14.15 0.31
C GLY A 181 23.25 -13.36 -1.00
N VAL A 182 22.17 -12.76 -1.51
CA VAL A 182 22.26 -11.84 -2.66
C VAL A 182 23.02 -10.59 -2.23
N ARG A 183 24.25 -10.47 -2.72
CA ARG A 183 24.89 -9.16 -2.89
C ARG A 183 24.56 -8.72 -4.33
N PRO A 184 24.04 -7.51 -4.58
CA PRO A 184 24.18 -6.89 -5.88
C PRO A 184 25.68 -6.82 -6.16
N ILE A 185 26.16 -7.65 -7.09
CA ILE A 185 27.57 -7.69 -7.43
C ILE A 185 27.86 -6.37 -8.14
N LEU A 186 28.73 -5.54 -7.56
CA LEU A 186 29.30 -4.43 -8.30
C LEU A 186 30.27 -5.03 -9.32
N HIS A 187 29.84 -5.12 -10.57
CA HIS A 187 30.71 -5.57 -11.65
C HIS A 187 31.64 -4.42 -12.05
N GLU A 188 32.91 -4.73 -12.32
CA GLU A 188 33.93 -3.77 -12.73
C GLU A 188 34.71 -4.31 -13.94
N GLY A 189 35.35 -3.41 -14.71
CA GLY A 189 36.32 -3.80 -15.75
C GLY A 189 35.74 -4.10 -17.13
N ARG A 190 34.46 -3.84 -17.39
CA ARG A 190 33.86 -3.82 -18.75
C ARG A 190 33.26 -2.46 -19.07
N PRO A 191 33.56 -1.86 -20.24
CA PRO A 191 32.97 -0.58 -20.62
C PRO A 191 31.46 -0.71 -20.81
N LEU A 192 30.70 0.24 -20.24
CA LEU A 192 29.25 0.30 -20.43
C LEU A 192 28.87 0.46 -21.91
N LEU A 193 27.95 -0.38 -22.40
CA LEU A 193 27.47 -0.37 -23.78
C LEU A 193 26.90 1.00 -24.20
N PRO A 194 27.05 1.41 -25.48
CA PRO A 194 26.41 2.63 -26.00
C PRO A 194 24.89 2.63 -25.76
N ASP A 195 24.24 1.48 -25.97
CA ASP A 195 22.78 1.34 -25.86
C ASP A 195 22.26 1.54 -24.43
N LEU A 196 23.12 1.55 -23.41
CA LEU A 196 22.76 1.81 -22.01
C LEU A 196 23.11 3.24 -21.57
N LYS A 197 23.73 4.04 -22.46
CA LYS A 197 24.11 5.45 -22.25
C LYS A 197 23.13 6.46 -22.84
N ARG A 198 22.19 6.01 -23.69
CA ARG A 198 21.10 6.79 -24.29
C ARG A 198 20.40 7.74 -23.31
N GLU A 199 19.86 8.85 -23.80
CA GLU A 199 19.10 9.77 -22.95
C GLU A 199 17.73 9.17 -22.57
N ILE A 200 17.11 9.69 -21.50
CA ILE A 200 15.85 9.14 -21.01
C ILE A 200 14.75 9.37 -22.06
N TRP A 201 13.96 8.32 -22.32
CA TRP A 201 12.93 8.23 -23.37
C TRP A 201 13.46 8.07 -24.81
N GLU A 202 14.78 7.98 -25.01
CA GLU A 202 15.39 7.62 -26.29
C GLU A 202 15.25 6.10 -26.52
N LYS A 203 14.07 5.66 -27.02
CA LYS A 203 13.76 4.24 -27.25
C LYS A 203 14.74 3.54 -28.21
N PRO A 204 14.95 2.20 -28.10
CA PRO A 204 15.87 1.50 -29.00
C PRO A 204 15.37 1.56 -30.45
N PRO A 205 16.27 1.60 -31.46
CA PRO A 205 15.89 1.53 -32.86
C PRO A 205 15.02 0.30 -33.18
N PRO A 206 14.01 0.42 -34.06
CA PRO A 206 13.21 -0.72 -34.52
C PRO A 206 14.11 -1.81 -35.13
N GLY A 207 14.02 -3.02 -34.59
CA GLY A 207 14.85 -4.16 -35.02
C GLY A 207 16.16 -4.34 -34.24
N SER A 208 16.45 -3.50 -33.23
CA SER A 208 17.51 -3.81 -32.25
C SER A 208 17.24 -5.12 -31.51
N ALA A 209 18.30 -5.76 -31.02
CA ALA A 209 18.19 -6.77 -29.98
C ALA A 209 18.13 -6.10 -28.59
N VAL A 210 17.69 -6.85 -27.58
CA VAL A 210 18.03 -6.54 -26.18
C VAL A 210 19.46 -7.07 -25.93
N PRO A 211 20.36 -6.33 -25.26
CA PRO A 211 21.64 -6.84 -24.80
C PRO A 211 21.47 -8.09 -23.92
N VAL A 212 22.52 -8.91 -23.82
CA VAL A 212 22.52 -10.03 -22.86
C VAL A 212 22.45 -9.52 -21.43
N ARG A 213 21.78 -10.28 -20.56
CA ARG A 213 21.39 -9.86 -19.20
C ARG A 213 22.56 -9.34 -18.37
N GLU A 214 23.73 -9.96 -18.52
CA GLU A 214 24.97 -9.62 -17.81
C GLU A 214 25.50 -8.21 -18.13
N GLU A 215 25.09 -7.60 -19.25
CA GLU A 215 25.47 -6.22 -19.59
C GLU A 215 24.60 -5.16 -18.90
N PHE A 216 23.46 -5.56 -18.30
CA PHE A 216 22.63 -4.72 -17.43
C PHE A 216 23.03 -4.78 -15.95
N ALA A 217 23.96 -5.65 -15.56
CA ALA A 217 24.38 -5.76 -14.16
C ALA A 217 24.99 -4.45 -13.63
N LEU A 218 24.75 -4.11 -12.36
CA LEU A 218 25.12 -2.81 -11.79
C LEU A 218 26.65 -2.57 -11.83
N ARG A 219 27.05 -1.47 -12.47
CA ARG A 219 28.46 -1.10 -12.71
C ARG A 219 28.75 0.35 -12.31
N ARG A 220 29.99 0.62 -11.91
CA ARG A 220 30.47 1.96 -11.54
C ARG A 220 30.25 2.97 -12.67
N GLU A 221 30.48 2.54 -13.90
CA GLU A 221 30.34 3.33 -15.13
C GLU A 221 28.88 3.76 -15.40
N MET A 222 27.88 2.97 -15.00
CA MET A 222 26.45 3.36 -15.11
C MET A 222 26.15 4.53 -14.18
N VAL A 223 26.59 4.42 -12.92
CA VAL A 223 26.34 5.44 -11.90
C VAL A 223 27.12 6.72 -12.21
N GLN A 224 28.37 6.61 -12.69
CA GLN A 224 29.17 7.76 -13.14
C GLN A 224 28.56 8.47 -14.36
N HIS A 225 27.95 7.74 -15.30
CA HIS A 225 27.27 8.31 -16.47
C HIS A 225 25.94 8.99 -16.12
N ARG A 226 25.19 8.45 -15.15
CA ARG A 226 23.86 8.99 -14.78
C ARG A 226 23.92 10.09 -13.72
N GLN A 227 24.87 10.07 -12.78
CA GLN A 227 24.89 11.08 -11.71
C GLN A 227 25.00 12.51 -12.25
N ARG A 228 24.41 13.46 -11.53
CA ARG A 228 24.60 14.91 -11.71
C ARG A 228 24.87 15.51 -10.33
N ASP A 229 25.84 16.39 -10.23
CA ASP A 229 26.30 17.02 -8.98
C ASP A 229 26.58 16.01 -7.84
N ASN A 230 27.13 14.84 -8.22
CA ASN A 230 27.37 13.68 -7.36
C ASN A 230 26.11 13.12 -6.68
N VAL A 231 24.92 13.30 -7.27
CA VAL A 231 23.65 12.69 -6.84
C VAL A 231 23.12 11.76 -7.94
N VAL A 232 22.57 10.61 -7.54
CA VAL A 232 21.72 9.74 -8.37
C VAL A 232 20.36 9.53 -7.70
N VAL A 233 19.30 9.49 -8.50
CA VAL A 233 17.92 9.24 -8.06
C VAL A 233 17.51 7.83 -8.48
N VAL A 234 17.07 7.01 -7.53
CA VAL A 234 16.87 5.56 -7.71
C VAL A 234 15.51 5.12 -7.18
N THR A 235 14.88 4.22 -7.93
CA THR A 235 13.82 3.35 -7.43
C THR A 235 14.04 1.95 -7.98
N PHE A 236 13.31 0.94 -7.49
CA PHE A 236 13.47 -0.44 -7.90
C PHE A 236 12.13 -1.19 -7.85
N ALA A 237 11.91 -2.12 -8.78
CA ALA A 237 10.60 -2.79 -8.91
C ALA A 237 10.68 -4.12 -9.68
N ASN A 238 9.55 -4.83 -9.67
CA ASN A 238 9.23 -5.91 -10.61
C ASN A 238 8.11 -5.46 -11.59
N TYR A 239 7.75 -6.34 -12.53
CA TYR A 239 6.83 -6.01 -13.64
C TYR A 239 5.44 -5.52 -13.20
N ALA A 240 4.96 -5.93 -12.01
CA ALA A 240 3.67 -5.50 -11.48
C ALA A 240 3.56 -3.98 -11.24
N PHE A 241 4.69 -3.28 -11.09
CA PHE A 241 4.77 -1.84 -10.87
C PHE A 241 5.32 -1.05 -12.08
N LEU A 242 5.31 -1.64 -13.28
CA LEU A 242 5.82 -0.98 -14.50
C LEU A 242 5.14 0.37 -14.76
N ASP A 243 3.83 0.48 -14.57
CA ASP A 243 3.08 1.72 -14.76
C ASP A 243 3.38 2.77 -13.66
N PHE A 244 3.52 2.35 -12.40
CA PHE A 244 4.02 3.21 -11.32
C PHE A 244 5.41 3.77 -11.61
N VAL A 245 6.33 2.93 -12.10
CA VAL A 245 7.70 3.34 -12.44
C VAL A 245 7.71 4.29 -13.64
N LEU A 246 6.96 4.01 -14.70
CA LEU A 246 6.87 4.91 -15.85
C LEU A 246 6.26 6.27 -15.46
N ASN A 247 5.24 6.27 -14.58
CA ASN A 247 4.69 7.49 -13.99
C ASN A 247 5.76 8.26 -13.17
N TRP A 248 6.50 7.57 -12.30
CA TRP A 248 7.56 8.15 -11.46
C TRP A 248 8.70 8.78 -12.28
N VAL A 249 9.23 8.07 -13.29
CA VAL A 249 10.26 8.61 -14.21
C VAL A 249 9.69 9.80 -14.99
N ARG A 250 8.41 9.75 -15.39
CA ARG A 250 7.79 10.83 -16.15
C ARG A 250 7.67 12.12 -15.34
N HIS A 251 7.17 12.06 -14.11
CA HIS A 251 7.12 13.23 -13.22
C HIS A 251 8.51 13.81 -12.95
N LEU A 252 9.51 12.98 -12.66
CA LEU A 252 10.88 13.47 -12.45
C LEU A 252 11.48 14.12 -13.70
N THR A 253 11.26 13.55 -14.88
CA THR A 253 11.79 14.12 -16.13
C THR A 253 11.05 15.37 -16.59
N ASP A 254 9.75 15.51 -16.32
CA ASP A 254 9.01 16.79 -16.49
C ASP A 254 9.52 17.88 -15.51
N LEU A 255 10.05 17.48 -14.35
CA LEU A 255 10.72 18.35 -13.37
C LEU A 255 12.22 18.58 -13.66
N GLY A 256 12.72 18.14 -14.82
CA GLY A 256 14.11 18.31 -15.26
C GLY A 256 15.13 17.41 -14.56
N VAL A 257 14.68 16.37 -13.84
CA VAL A 257 15.54 15.42 -13.13
C VAL A 257 15.86 14.23 -14.05
N TYR A 258 17.09 14.18 -14.58
CA TYR A 258 17.56 13.15 -15.51
C TYR A 258 18.67 12.26 -14.95
N ASN A 259 19.10 12.46 -13.70
CA ASN A 259 20.05 11.60 -12.99
C ASN A 259 19.40 10.34 -12.41
N ILE A 260 18.53 9.71 -13.20
CA ILE A 260 17.71 8.57 -12.82
C ILE A 260 18.43 7.26 -13.18
N LEU A 261 18.29 6.26 -12.31
CA LEU A 261 18.64 4.86 -12.60
C LEU A 261 17.68 3.92 -11.86
N VAL A 262 17.00 3.04 -12.59
CA VAL A 262 15.98 2.12 -12.03
C VAL A 262 16.54 0.71 -11.87
N GLY A 263 16.30 0.09 -10.72
CA GLY A 263 16.65 -1.30 -10.45
C GLY A 263 15.54 -2.27 -10.85
N ALA A 264 15.85 -3.25 -11.71
CA ALA A 264 14.92 -4.28 -12.12
C ALA A 264 15.11 -5.59 -11.35
N MET A 265 14.02 -6.11 -10.78
CA MET A 265 14.01 -7.32 -9.95
C MET A 265 13.72 -8.60 -10.74
N ASP A 266 13.22 -8.44 -11.97
CA ASP A 266 12.92 -9.50 -12.94
C ASP A 266 13.26 -9.06 -14.39
N THR A 267 13.54 -10.04 -15.27
CA THR A 267 13.96 -9.79 -16.65
C THR A 267 12.90 -9.10 -17.51
N LYS A 268 11.61 -9.37 -17.28
CA LYS A 268 10.51 -8.85 -18.11
C LYS A 268 10.33 -7.34 -17.86
N PHE A 269 10.51 -6.90 -16.62
CA PHE A 269 10.53 -5.49 -16.24
C PHE A 269 11.78 -4.77 -16.76
N LEU A 270 12.95 -5.42 -16.68
CA LEU A 270 14.20 -4.94 -17.28
C LEU A 270 14.04 -4.68 -18.79
N GLU A 271 13.52 -5.66 -19.52
CA GLU A 271 13.25 -5.54 -20.95
C GLU A 271 12.25 -4.41 -21.26
N ALA A 272 11.15 -4.31 -20.51
CA ALA A 272 10.14 -3.27 -20.70
C ALA A 272 10.73 -1.85 -20.53
N LEU A 273 11.55 -1.62 -19.49
CA LEU A 273 12.22 -0.34 -19.28
C LEU A 273 13.26 -0.03 -20.37
N TYR A 274 14.02 -1.04 -20.82
CA TYR A 274 14.95 -0.89 -21.94
C TYR A 274 14.25 -0.45 -23.24
N TRP A 275 13.07 -1.03 -23.53
CA TRP A 275 12.25 -0.67 -24.70
C TRP A 275 11.60 0.71 -24.57
N GLU A 276 11.23 1.13 -23.37
CA GLU A 276 10.74 2.50 -23.11
C GLU A 276 11.85 3.57 -23.09
N GLY A 277 13.13 3.17 -23.13
CA GLY A 277 14.26 4.11 -23.07
C GLY A 277 14.52 4.64 -21.65
N VAL A 278 14.13 3.89 -20.63
CA VAL A 278 14.39 4.21 -19.22
C VAL A 278 15.74 3.59 -18.79
N PRO A 279 16.64 4.33 -18.11
CA PRO A 279 17.88 3.77 -17.59
C PRO A 279 17.62 2.70 -16.53
N VAL A 280 18.01 1.46 -16.83
CA VAL A 280 17.73 0.28 -16.00
C VAL A 280 18.99 -0.56 -15.77
N PHE A 281 19.08 -1.17 -14.59
CA PHE A 281 20.07 -2.20 -14.25
C PHE A 281 19.39 -3.41 -13.60
N ASP A 282 20.05 -4.56 -13.65
CA ASP A 282 19.59 -5.80 -13.02
C ASP A 282 20.01 -5.86 -11.54
N LEU A 283 19.08 -6.20 -10.65
CA LEU A 283 19.39 -6.50 -9.24
C LEU A 283 19.97 -7.91 -9.04
N GLU A 284 19.84 -8.78 -10.04
CA GLU A 284 20.13 -10.23 -9.96
C GLU A 284 19.22 -10.98 -8.95
N SER A 285 18.23 -10.31 -8.35
CA SER A 285 17.41 -10.80 -7.23
C SER A 285 16.46 -11.97 -7.54
N GLY A 286 16.16 -12.23 -8.82
CA GLY A 286 15.41 -13.42 -9.26
C GLY A 286 13.98 -13.54 -8.72
N MET A 287 13.29 -12.42 -8.48
CA MET A 287 11.93 -12.41 -7.93
C MET A 287 10.87 -12.66 -9.00
N THR A 288 9.63 -12.92 -8.56
CA THR A 288 8.47 -13.09 -9.45
C THR A 288 8.01 -11.76 -10.06
N THR A 289 7.23 -11.85 -11.15
CA THR A 289 6.67 -10.69 -11.87
C THR A 289 5.43 -10.07 -11.21
N ASP A 290 4.95 -10.66 -10.12
CA ASP A 290 3.61 -10.43 -9.55
C ASP A 290 3.66 -9.45 -8.36
N ASP A 291 2.54 -8.81 -8.05
CA ASP A 291 2.45 -7.93 -6.86
C ASP A 291 2.69 -8.77 -5.59
N PRO A 292 3.70 -8.43 -4.75
CA PRO A 292 4.04 -9.20 -3.56
C PRO A 292 2.94 -9.15 -2.49
N GLY A 293 2.06 -8.15 -2.52
CA GLY A 293 1.20 -7.77 -1.40
C GLY A 293 1.97 -7.11 -0.24
N TRP A 294 1.35 -6.14 0.42
CA TRP A 294 1.96 -5.49 1.58
C TRP A 294 2.09 -6.46 2.78
N GLY A 295 3.21 -6.38 3.50
CA GLY A 295 3.46 -7.18 4.71
C GLY A 295 3.75 -8.67 4.50
N THR A 296 3.90 -9.13 3.25
CA THR A 296 4.21 -10.54 2.95
C THR A 296 5.71 -10.85 3.08
N PRO A 297 6.10 -12.14 3.15
CA PRO A 297 7.51 -12.53 3.12
C PRO A 297 8.27 -12.06 1.86
N VAL A 298 7.58 -11.92 0.72
CA VAL A 298 8.18 -11.40 -0.52
C VAL A 298 8.42 -9.89 -0.41
N PHE A 299 7.46 -9.14 0.13
CA PHE A 299 7.65 -7.71 0.44
C PHE A 299 8.80 -7.48 1.43
N HIS A 300 8.94 -8.33 2.46
CA HIS A 300 10.09 -8.30 3.37
C HIS A 300 11.43 -8.65 2.68
N ALA A 301 11.42 -9.44 1.62
CA ALA A 301 12.61 -9.68 0.78
C ALA A 301 12.97 -8.44 -0.06
N MET A 302 11.98 -7.78 -0.67
CA MET A 302 12.20 -6.54 -1.44
C MET A 302 12.81 -5.41 -0.58
N GLY A 303 12.38 -5.27 0.68
CA GLY A 303 12.98 -4.32 1.62
C GLY A 303 14.47 -4.59 1.90
N ARG A 304 14.93 -5.83 1.78
CA ARG A 304 16.35 -6.19 1.99
C ARG A 304 17.21 -5.83 0.77
N GLU A 305 16.63 -5.88 -0.43
CA GLU A 305 17.27 -5.35 -1.64
C GLU A 305 17.46 -3.83 -1.54
N LYS A 306 16.47 -3.08 -1.03
CA LYS A 306 16.58 -1.62 -0.77
C LYS A 306 17.84 -1.29 0.06
N VAL A 307 18.02 -1.96 1.19
CA VAL A 307 19.16 -1.73 2.09
C VAL A 307 20.49 -2.13 1.44
N THR A 308 20.50 -3.19 0.63
CA THR A 308 21.72 -3.67 -0.02
C THR A 308 22.12 -2.77 -1.20
N LEU A 309 21.17 -2.23 -1.97
CA LEU A 309 21.40 -1.17 -2.95
C LEU A 309 22.01 0.08 -2.30
N ILE A 310 21.44 0.55 -1.17
CA ILE A 310 21.98 1.71 -0.42
C ILE A 310 23.45 1.51 -0.09
N ASN A 311 23.84 0.32 0.39
CA ASN A 311 25.24 -0.01 0.68
C ASN A 311 26.14 0.09 -0.57
N VAL A 312 25.68 -0.42 -1.72
CA VAL A 312 26.44 -0.38 -2.98
C VAL A 312 26.63 1.06 -3.47
N PHE A 313 25.56 1.86 -3.58
CA PHE A 313 25.67 3.26 -4.05
C PHE A 313 26.55 4.12 -3.12
N LEU A 314 26.47 3.94 -1.79
CA LEU A 314 27.35 4.66 -0.86
C LEU A 314 28.82 4.19 -0.94
N SER A 315 29.07 2.93 -1.33
CA SER A 315 30.44 2.44 -1.62
C SER A 315 31.03 3.05 -2.90
N LEU A 316 30.18 3.46 -3.85
CA LEU A 316 30.59 4.14 -5.09
C LEU A 316 30.97 5.61 -4.87
N GLY A 317 30.62 6.21 -3.73
CA GLY A 317 30.97 7.60 -3.39
C GLY A 317 29.97 8.65 -3.87
N VAL A 318 28.78 8.24 -4.32
CA VAL A 318 27.69 9.16 -4.73
C VAL A 318 26.70 9.41 -3.59
N GLN A 319 26.01 10.55 -3.64
CA GLN A 319 24.78 10.77 -2.88
C GLN A 319 23.63 10.02 -3.57
N LEU A 320 22.72 9.46 -2.77
CA LEU A 320 21.62 8.63 -3.24
C LEU A 320 20.30 9.20 -2.72
N LEU A 321 19.41 9.62 -3.63
CA LEU A 321 17.98 9.76 -3.33
C LEU A 321 17.30 8.47 -3.77
N ILE A 322 16.89 7.64 -2.82
CA ILE A 322 16.13 6.40 -3.08
C ILE A 322 14.70 6.56 -2.56
N CYS A 323 13.73 6.11 -3.36
CA CYS A 323 12.31 6.13 -2.96
C CYS A 323 11.52 4.97 -3.55
N ASP A 324 10.40 4.65 -2.90
CA ASP A 324 9.48 3.60 -3.34
C ASP A 324 8.65 4.06 -4.56
N THR A 325 8.22 3.10 -5.39
CA THR A 325 7.61 3.35 -6.71
C THR A 325 6.23 3.98 -6.63
N ASP A 326 5.56 3.86 -5.49
CA ASP A 326 4.32 4.58 -5.16
C ASP A 326 4.57 5.94 -4.48
N THR A 327 5.60 6.64 -4.95
CA THR A 327 5.81 8.07 -4.73
C THR A 327 5.58 8.82 -6.04
N VAL A 328 4.95 9.99 -5.98
CA VAL A 328 4.89 10.95 -7.12
C VAL A 328 5.53 12.26 -6.71
N TRP A 329 6.49 12.71 -7.52
CA TRP A 329 7.20 13.98 -7.34
C TRP A 329 6.43 15.12 -8.01
N LEU A 330 6.26 16.23 -7.29
CA LEU A 330 5.53 17.43 -7.75
C LEU A 330 6.43 18.66 -7.88
N ARG A 331 7.55 18.71 -7.15
CA ARG A 331 8.62 19.72 -7.29
C ARG A 331 9.96 18.99 -7.35
N ASN A 332 10.93 19.52 -8.09
CA ASN A 332 12.27 18.93 -8.20
C ASN A 332 12.90 18.84 -6.79
N PRO A 333 13.22 17.65 -6.25
CA PRO A 333 13.62 17.50 -4.86
C PRO A 333 15.09 17.83 -4.60
N LEU A 334 15.95 17.84 -5.62
CA LEU A 334 17.39 17.97 -5.44
C LEU A 334 17.81 19.31 -4.80
N PRO A 335 17.23 20.47 -5.19
CA PRO A 335 17.46 21.73 -4.48
C PRO A 335 17.03 21.70 -3.00
N TYR A 336 16.00 20.93 -2.63
CA TYR A 336 15.59 20.81 -1.23
C TYR A 336 16.62 20.01 -0.42
N MET A 337 17.04 18.84 -0.92
CA MET A 337 18.07 18.02 -0.26
C MET A 337 19.41 18.78 -0.13
N ALA A 338 19.72 19.65 -1.10
CA ALA A 338 20.91 20.50 -1.12
C ALA A 338 20.91 21.64 -0.08
N ARG A 339 19.75 22.02 0.50
CA ARG A 339 19.67 23.02 1.59
C ARG A 339 20.32 22.56 2.89
N TYR A 340 20.45 21.25 3.08
CA TYR A 340 20.95 20.64 4.32
C TYR A 340 22.23 19.82 4.08
N PRO A 341 23.33 20.40 3.57
CA PRO A 341 24.56 19.68 3.21
C PRO A 341 25.24 18.95 4.39
N GLN A 342 24.93 19.38 5.62
CA GLN A 342 25.43 18.84 6.89
C GLN A 342 24.75 17.55 7.33
N ALA A 343 23.59 17.19 6.79
CA ALA A 343 22.90 15.94 7.13
C ALA A 343 23.55 14.73 6.41
N ASP A 344 23.78 13.64 7.15
CA ASP A 344 24.22 12.36 6.58
C ASP A 344 23.05 11.64 5.90
N VAL A 345 21.85 11.75 6.49
CA VAL A 345 20.61 11.14 6.02
C VAL A 345 19.45 12.13 6.17
N LEU A 346 18.56 12.20 5.18
CA LEU A 346 17.22 12.79 5.29
C LEU A 346 16.17 11.71 5.03
N THR A 347 15.08 11.70 5.81
CA THR A 347 14.03 10.68 5.77
C THR A 347 12.63 11.29 5.74
N SER A 348 11.70 10.68 4.99
CA SER A 348 10.26 10.91 5.20
C SER A 348 9.78 10.42 6.57
N SER A 349 8.56 10.76 6.96
CA SER A 349 7.93 10.26 8.19
C SER A 349 6.47 9.86 7.98
N ASP A 350 6.03 8.86 8.74
CA ASP A 350 4.62 8.47 8.92
C ASP A 350 3.96 9.22 10.09
N HIS A 351 4.61 10.28 10.61
CA HIS A 351 3.99 11.22 11.53
C HIS A 351 2.84 11.98 10.83
N LEU A 352 1.73 12.19 11.54
CA LEU A 352 0.48 12.75 10.96
C LEU A 352 0.19 14.18 11.38
N THR A 353 1.05 14.78 12.21
CA THR A 353 0.97 16.17 12.64
C THR A 353 2.23 16.90 12.19
N ARG A 354 2.15 18.21 11.98
CA ARG A 354 3.30 19.06 11.65
C ARG A 354 3.92 19.64 12.91
N SER A 355 5.25 19.76 12.93
CA SER A 355 5.97 20.55 13.94
C SER A 355 6.36 21.95 13.43
N VAL A 356 6.29 22.16 12.11
CA VAL A 356 6.66 23.40 11.40
C VAL A 356 5.47 24.04 10.68
N GLU A 357 5.64 25.29 10.24
CA GLU A 357 4.67 26.03 9.41
C GLU A 357 5.24 26.41 8.03
N ASP A 358 6.52 26.13 7.78
CA ASP A 358 7.29 26.58 6.61
C ASP A 358 8.01 25.40 5.91
N GLU A 359 9.00 25.70 5.06
CA GLU A 359 9.81 24.67 4.39
C GLU A 359 11.04 24.17 5.19
N SER A 360 11.10 24.33 6.52
CA SER A 360 12.16 23.71 7.34
C SER A 360 11.98 22.18 7.49
N LEU A 361 12.97 21.47 8.05
CA LEU A 361 12.82 20.05 8.43
C LEU A 361 11.96 19.95 9.70
N GLU A 362 11.26 18.84 9.93
CA GLU A 362 10.53 18.67 11.19
C GLU A 362 11.46 18.71 12.41
N HIS A 363 11.01 19.33 13.49
CA HIS A 363 11.63 19.22 14.80
C HIS A 363 11.45 17.79 15.34
N TRP A 364 12.57 17.09 15.54
CA TRP A 364 12.62 15.66 15.88
C TRP A 364 12.07 15.32 17.27
N ASP A 365 12.05 16.30 18.19
CA ASP A 365 11.47 16.19 19.53
C ASP A 365 9.94 16.07 19.48
N ARG A 366 9.31 16.70 18.49
CA ARG A 366 7.86 16.69 18.24
C ARG A 366 7.45 15.67 17.17
N ALA A 367 8.28 15.45 16.15
CA ALA A 367 8.05 14.47 15.07
C ALA A 367 8.33 13.02 15.49
N GLN A 368 7.62 12.56 16.51
CA GLN A 368 7.84 11.25 17.16
C GLN A 368 7.27 10.05 16.38
N GLY A 369 6.61 10.27 15.24
CA GLY A 369 6.13 9.21 14.37
C GLY A 369 7.27 8.35 13.78
N ALA A 370 6.92 7.23 13.15
CA ALA A 370 7.92 6.39 12.50
C ALA A 370 8.64 7.18 11.38
N TYR A 371 9.96 7.01 11.27
CA TYR A 371 10.71 7.46 10.11
C TYR A 371 10.32 6.54 8.94
N ASN A 372 9.70 7.10 7.92
CA ASN A 372 9.21 6.37 6.76
C ASN A 372 10.35 6.21 5.77
N ILE A 373 10.63 4.97 5.37
CA ILE A 373 11.77 4.63 4.49
C ILE A 373 11.42 4.62 3.00
N GLY A 374 10.29 5.21 2.62
CA GLY A 374 9.86 5.34 1.23
C GLY A 374 10.41 6.57 0.50
N ILE A 375 10.98 7.54 1.22
CA ILE A 375 11.84 8.60 0.67
C ILE A 375 13.06 8.77 1.58
N LEU A 376 14.24 8.42 1.07
CA LEU A 376 15.51 8.49 1.80
C LEU A 376 16.58 9.17 0.94
N HIS A 377 17.23 10.21 1.46
CA HIS A 377 18.43 10.81 0.86
C HIS A 377 19.66 10.52 1.73
N PHE A 378 20.61 9.75 1.23
CA PHE A 378 21.88 9.45 1.89
C PHE A 378 23.05 10.21 1.25
N ARG A 379 23.97 10.67 2.09
CA ARG A 379 25.32 11.12 1.67
C ARG A 379 26.35 10.01 1.92
N PRO A 380 27.40 9.88 1.09
CA PRO A 380 28.41 8.81 1.18
C PRO A 380 29.44 9.06 2.30
N THR A 381 29.01 9.54 3.45
CA THR A 381 29.84 9.82 4.62
C THR A 381 30.12 8.55 5.42
N ASP A 382 31.15 8.56 6.27
CA ASP A 382 31.48 7.38 7.08
C ASP A 382 30.41 7.01 8.14
N PRO A 383 29.69 7.95 8.79
CA PRO A 383 28.52 7.61 9.60
C PRO A 383 27.40 6.94 8.79
N ALA A 384 27.00 7.50 7.65
CA ALA A 384 25.99 6.90 6.77
C ALA A 384 26.38 5.49 6.30
N LYS A 385 27.66 5.31 5.92
CA LYS A 385 28.23 4.00 5.55
C LYS A 385 28.28 3.01 6.72
N ARG A 386 28.50 3.45 7.97
CA ARG A 386 28.40 2.59 9.16
C ARG A 386 26.95 2.16 9.39
N PHE A 387 26.02 3.11 9.39
CA PHE A 387 24.59 2.84 9.57
C PHE A 387 24.06 1.86 8.52
N ALA A 388 24.33 2.10 7.24
CA ALA A 388 23.85 1.24 6.15
C ALA A 388 24.33 -0.21 6.30
N ARG A 389 25.57 -0.44 6.77
CA ARG A 389 26.06 -1.79 7.09
C ARG A 389 25.37 -2.39 8.31
N ALA A 390 25.25 -1.63 9.40
CA ALA A 390 24.57 -2.09 10.60
C ALA A 390 23.10 -2.49 10.33
N TRP A 391 22.40 -1.76 9.47
CA TRP A 391 21.04 -2.07 9.03
C TRP A 391 21.00 -3.34 8.15
N ALA A 392 21.94 -3.50 7.21
CA ALA A 392 22.06 -4.73 6.43
C ALA A 392 22.37 -5.96 7.31
N GLU A 393 23.27 -5.81 8.29
CA GLU A 393 23.66 -6.85 9.25
C GLU A 393 22.51 -7.22 10.20
N GLN A 394 21.76 -6.22 10.70
CA GLN A 394 20.56 -6.44 11.53
C GLN A 394 19.49 -7.22 10.77
N LEU A 395 19.18 -6.83 9.53
CA LEU A 395 18.21 -7.57 8.71
C LEU A 395 18.71 -8.97 8.37
N ALA A 396 19.98 -9.13 8.00
CA ALA A 396 20.56 -10.46 7.74
C ALA A 396 20.52 -11.39 8.98
N GLY A 397 20.51 -10.81 10.19
CA GLY A 397 20.41 -11.56 11.45
C GLY A 397 19.01 -12.12 11.78
N ASP A 398 17.92 -11.48 11.33
CA ASP A 398 16.55 -12.00 11.51
C ASP A 398 15.64 -11.66 10.31
N SER A 399 15.08 -12.69 9.69
CA SER A 399 14.12 -12.58 8.57
C SER A 399 12.77 -11.97 8.95
N LYS A 400 12.45 -11.87 10.24
CA LYS A 400 11.20 -11.28 10.76
C LYS A 400 11.25 -9.76 10.91
N ILE A 401 12.45 -9.17 10.98
CA ILE A 401 12.58 -7.71 11.08
C ILE A 401 12.15 -7.10 9.76
N TRP A 402 11.11 -6.27 9.81
CA TRP A 402 10.71 -5.38 8.72
C TRP A 402 11.72 -4.24 8.59
N ASP A 403 12.10 -3.87 7.36
CA ASP A 403 13.18 -2.93 7.08
C ASP A 403 12.92 -1.54 7.70
N GLN A 404 11.68 -1.05 7.66
CA GLN A 404 11.31 0.22 8.33
C GLN A 404 11.49 0.17 9.85
N ASN A 405 11.14 -0.95 10.50
CA ASN A 405 11.33 -1.11 11.93
C ASN A 405 12.83 -1.14 12.27
N GLY A 406 13.62 -1.93 11.54
CA GLY A 406 15.08 -1.99 11.73
C GLY A 406 15.76 -0.61 11.58
N PHE A 407 15.33 0.19 10.59
CA PHE A 407 15.79 1.57 10.42
C PHE A 407 15.47 2.44 11.64
N ASN A 408 14.24 2.37 12.16
CA ASN A 408 13.81 3.15 13.31
C ASN A 408 14.53 2.71 14.60
N ASP A 409 14.61 1.40 14.85
CA ASP A 409 15.30 0.82 16.01
C ASP A 409 16.77 1.25 16.06
N LEU A 410 17.47 1.19 14.92
CA LEU A 410 18.86 1.63 14.82
C LEU A 410 18.99 3.14 14.93
N MET A 411 18.20 3.94 14.20
CA MET A 411 18.29 5.41 14.29
C MET A 411 17.98 5.94 15.69
N ARG A 412 17.05 5.30 16.41
CA ARG A 412 16.64 5.68 17.77
C ARG A 412 17.48 5.02 18.88
N GLN A 413 18.44 4.14 18.55
CA GLN A 413 19.35 3.50 19.52
C GLN A 413 20.05 4.51 20.43
N LYS A 414 20.48 5.64 19.87
CA LYS A 414 20.96 6.80 20.63
C LYS A 414 20.68 8.09 19.85
N LEU A 415 19.68 8.83 20.32
CA LEU A 415 19.44 10.20 19.92
C LEU A 415 20.38 11.16 20.68
N GLY A 416 20.62 12.33 20.09
CA GLY A 416 21.30 13.47 20.68
C GLY A 416 20.65 14.78 20.25
N PRO A 417 21.18 15.93 20.70
CA PRO A 417 20.60 17.24 20.41
C PRO A 417 20.76 17.62 18.92
N ASP A 418 20.20 18.77 18.54
CA ASP A 418 20.46 19.38 17.24
C ASP A 418 21.96 19.61 17.00
N VAL A 419 22.38 19.42 15.76
CA VAL A 419 23.74 19.63 15.27
C VAL A 419 24.09 21.12 15.26
N ASN A 420 23.08 21.98 15.07
CA ASN A 420 23.23 23.43 15.01
C ASN A 420 22.01 24.16 15.63
N PRO A 421 21.89 24.20 16.97
CA PRO A 421 20.74 24.81 17.66
C PRO A 421 20.53 26.30 17.35
N GLU A 422 21.57 27.04 16.94
CA GLU A 422 21.48 28.45 16.59
C GLU A 422 21.02 28.68 15.14
N GLY A 423 21.05 27.64 14.29
CA GLY A 423 20.72 27.72 12.87
C GLY A 423 19.30 27.29 12.51
N ASN A 424 18.53 26.72 13.44
CA ASN A 424 17.19 26.14 13.21
C ASN A 424 17.12 25.23 11.97
N ASP A 425 18.17 24.42 11.74
CA ASP A 425 18.21 23.49 10.61
C ASP A 425 17.48 22.16 10.89
N ASN A 426 17.13 21.90 12.15
CA ASN A 426 16.46 20.70 12.67
C ASN A 426 17.15 19.39 12.25
N VAL A 427 18.47 19.43 12.03
CA VAL A 427 19.32 18.25 11.84
C VAL A 427 19.89 17.85 13.20
N PHE A 428 19.72 16.59 13.61
CA PHE A 428 20.05 16.10 14.96
C PHE A 428 20.95 14.86 14.93
N TRP A 429 21.58 14.54 16.06
CA TRP A 429 22.41 13.33 16.17
C TRP A 429 21.57 12.08 16.43
N ALA A 430 21.88 10.99 15.71
CA ALA A 430 21.14 9.72 15.74
C ALA A 430 22.09 8.50 15.70
N PHE A 431 21.50 7.30 15.68
CA PHE A 431 22.18 6.00 15.60
C PHE A 431 23.10 5.70 16.79
N ASP A 432 24.42 5.89 16.64
CA ASP A 432 25.43 5.77 17.70
C ASP A 432 25.77 7.14 18.35
N GLY A 433 25.07 8.20 17.92
CA GLY A 433 25.37 9.60 18.21
C GLY A 433 26.48 10.18 17.32
N THR A 434 26.78 9.55 16.17
CA THR A 434 27.75 10.06 15.18
C THR A 434 27.15 10.29 13.78
N LEU A 435 25.90 9.89 13.56
CA LEU A 435 25.15 10.15 12.32
C LEU A 435 24.25 11.37 12.50
N LYS A 436 24.17 12.21 11.47
CA LYS A 436 23.31 13.40 11.42
C LYS A 436 22.05 13.14 10.59
N LEU A 437 20.90 13.09 11.25
CA LEU A 437 19.60 12.80 10.65
C LEU A 437 18.75 14.08 10.55
N GLY A 438 17.95 14.19 9.49
CA GLY A 438 16.92 15.21 9.35
C GLY A 438 15.60 14.60 8.86
N ILE A 439 14.47 15.11 9.34
CA ILE A 439 13.13 14.59 9.00
C ILE A 439 12.47 15.54 7.99
N LEU A 440 12.12 15.02 6.82
CA LEU A 440 11.46 15.77 5.76
C LEU A 440 10.05 16.18 6.21
N PRO A 441 9.63 17.45 6.03
CA PRO A 441 8.37 17.95 6.56
C PRO A 441 7.16 17.29 5.92
N VAL A 442 6.23 16.84 6.76
CA VAL A 442 5.08 16.01 6.33
C VAL A 442 4.07 16.80 5.50
N ALA A 443 4.13 18.12 5.54
CA ALA A 443 3.37 19.00 4.65
C ALA A 443 4.01 19.22 3.26
N LEU A 444 5.25 18.75 3.02
CA LEU A 444 5.90 18.80 1.70
C LEU A 444 6.20 17.41 1.11
N PHE A 445 6.59 16.46 1.94
CA PHE A 445 6.92 15.07 1.55
C PHE A 445 5.82 14.16 2.09
N CYS A 446 4.63 14.36 1.54
CA CYS A 446 3.38 14.01 2.19
C CYS A 446 3.10 12.50 2.17
N SER A 447 2.87 11.91 3.34
CA SER A 447 2.19 10.61 3.48
C SER A 447 0.77 10.67 2.92
N GLY A 448 0.17 9.54 2.54
CA GLY A 448 -1.13 9.57 1.88
C GLY A 448 -2.28 10.13 2.76
N HIS A 449 -2.21 9.97 4.09
CA HIS A 449 -3.14 10.64 5.01
C HIS A 449 -2.95 12.16 4.94
N THR A 450 -1.71 12.62 5.07
CA THR A 450 -1.36 14.04 5.10
C THR A 450 -1.66 14.77 3.78
N TYR A 451 -1.54 14.08 2.63
CA TYR A 451 -1.88 14.60 1.30
C TYR A 451 -3.38 14.50 0.97
N PHE A 452 -3.99 13.31 1.12
CA PHE A 452 -5.34 13.02 0.60
C PHE A 452 -6.46 13.21 1.62
N VAL A 453 -6.19 13.10 2.93
CA VAL A 453 -7.20 13.23 4.00
C VAL A 453 -7.16 14.61 4.66
N GLN A 454 -5.97 15.08 5.07
CA GLN A 454 -5.81 16.40 5.70
C GLN A 454 -5.73 17.54 4.67
N HIS A 455 -5.20 17.26 3.47
CA HIS A 455 -4.72 18.25 2.51
C HIS A 455 -3.76 19.28 3.16
N LEU A 456 -2.86 18.81 4.02
CA LEU A 456 -2.13 19.66 4.98
C LEU A 456 -1.41 20.85 4.33
N TYR A 457 -0.76 20.61 3.21
CA TYR A 457 -0.07 21.62 2.41
C TYR A 457 -0.96 22.82 2.05
N ARG A 458 -2.24 22.60 1.74
CA ARG A 458 -3.22 23.65 1.42
C ARG A 458 -3.58 24.50 2.64
N LYS A 459 -3.57 23.91 3.84
CA LYS A 459 -3.95 24.58 5.09
C LYS A 459 -2.89 25.57 5.57
N ILE A 460 -1.61 25.27 5.33
CA ILE A 460 -0.48 26.15 5.65
C ILE A 460 0.08 26.90 4.43
N GLY A 461 -0.54 26.77 3.25
CA GLY A 461 -0.20 27.55 2.05
C GLY A 461 1.12 27.14 1.37
N LEU A 462 1.56 25.90 1.52
CA LEU A 462 2.78 25.36 0.90
C LEU A 462 2.47 24.50 -0.34
N GLU A 463 3.44 24.38 -1.24
CA GLU A 463 3.39 23.49 -2.40
C GLU A 463 4.18 22.20 -2.12
N PRO A 464 3.58 21.00 -2.17
CA PRO A 464 4.28 19.77 -1.83
C PRO A 464 5.35 19.38 -2.86
N TYR A 465 6.45 18.79 -2.37
CA TYR A 465 7.50 18.20 -3.20
C TYR A 465 7.15 16.78 -3.65
N ALA A 466 6.46 16.01 -2.79
CA ALA A 466 6.07 14.64 -3.07
C ALA A 466 4.72 14.26 -2.43
N MET A 467 4.06 13.28 -3.02
CA MET A 467 3.02 12.46 -2.38
C MET A 467 3.46 11.00 -2.39
N HIS A 468 3.36 10.31 -1.25
CA HIS A 468 3.69 8.89 -1.08
C HIS A 468 2.41 8.14 -0.68
N ALA A 469 2.04 7.07 -1.39
CA ALA A 469 0.77 6.36 -1.19
C ALA A 469 0.79 5.36 -0.01
N THR A 470 1.27 5.84 1.15
CA THR A 470 1.01 5.24 2.47
C THR A 470 -0.40 5.60 2.95
N PHE A 471 -0.87 5.00 4.06
CA PHE A 471 -2.20 5.27 4.64
C PHE A 471 -3.37 5.16 3.62
N GLN A 472 -3.37 4.08 2.83
CA GLN A 472 -4.43 3.74 1.87
C GLN A 472 -4.93 2.30 2.04
N PHE A 473 -6.13 2.06 1.52
CA PHE A 473 -6.80 0.77 1.41
C PHE A 473 -6.87 0.35 -0.07
N ALA A 474 -7.43 -0.83 -0.35
CA ALA A 474 -7.46 -1.45 -1.69
C ALA A 474 -6.09 -1.75 -2.34
N GLY A 475 -4.96 -1.49 -1.66
CA GLY A 475 -3.62 -1.91 -2.10
C GLY A 475 -3.16 -1.17 -3.35
N THR A 476 -2.40 -1.84 -4.24
CA THR A 476 -1.85 -1.22 -5.46
C THR A 476 -2.92 -0.60 -6.37
N GLU A 477 -4.15 -1.14 -6.40
CA GLU A 477 -5.27 -0.52 -7.11
C GLU A 477 -5.79 0.75 -6.41
N GLY A 478 -5.79 0.76 -5.07
CA GLY A 478 -6.10 1.94 -4.27
C GLY A 478 -5.05 3.04 -4.42
N LYS A 479 -3.76 2.71 -4.31
CA LYS A 479 -2.63 3.61 -4.60
C LYS A 479 -2.77 4.26 -5.98
N ARG A 480 -3.09 3.46 -7.01
CA ARG A 480 -3.34 3.95 -8.37
C ARG A 480 -4.56 4.87 -8.45
N HIS A 481 -5.63 4.57 -7.71
CA HIS A 481 -6.82 5.43 -7.64
C HIS A 481 -6.54 6.77 -6.93
N ARG A 482 -5.82 6.78 -5.80
CA ARG A 482 -5.38 8.02 -5.11
C ARG A 482 -4.63 8.95 -6.06
N PHE A 483 -3.68 8.42 -6.83
CA PHE A 483 -2.96 9.22 -7.81
C PHE A 483 -3.84 9.71 -8.96
N ARG A 484 -4.85 8.95 -9.39
CA ARG A 484 -5.85 9.43 -10.36
C ARG A 484 -6.72 10.54 -9.77
N GLU A 485 -7.22 10.41 -8.54
CA GLU A 485 -7.98 11.47 -7.84
C GLU A 485 -7.19 12.80 -7.80
N ALA A 486 -5.87 12.76 -7.61
CA ALA A 486 -4.99 13.93 -7.70
C ALA A 486 -4.52 14.31 -9.12
N MET A 487 -5.04 13.68 -10.18
CA MET A 487 -4.63 13.79 -11.60
C MET A 487 -3.13 13.47 -11.87
N ALA A 488 -2.47 12.90 -10.87
CA ALA A 488 -1.05 12.61 -10.76
C ALA A 488 -0.66 11.21 -11.26
N PHE A 489 -1.62 10.37 -11.66
CA PHE A 489 -1.36 9.18 -12.47
C PHE A 489 -1.49 9.50 -13.96
N ILE A 490 -0.57 8.99 -14.78
CA ILE A 490 -0.52 9.19 -16.22
C ILE A 490 -0.93 7.89 -16.91
N ASP A 491 -2.22 7.79 -17.22
CA ASP A 491 -2.79 6.64 -17.94
C ASP A 491 -2.63 6.76 -19.47
N PRO A 492 -2.76 5.65 -20.22
CA PRO A 492 -2.87 5.66 -21.67
C PRO A 492 -4.09 6.46 -22.19
N PRO A 493 -4.08 6.98 -23.44
CA PRO A 493 -5.18 7.75 -24.01
C PRO A 493 -6.56 7.07 -23.96
N GLU A 494 -6.59 5.74 -24.04
CA GLU A 494 -7.80 4.89 -23.99
C GLU A 494 -8.48 4.92 -22.61
N TYR A 495 -7.76 5.35 -21.57
CA TYR A 495 -8.36 5.64 -20.27
C TYR A 495 -9.25 6.88 -20.32
N TYR A 496 -8.86 7.88 -21.13
CA TYR A 496 -9.50 9.19 -21.20
C TYR A 496 -10.61 9.29 -22.27
N ASP A 497 -10.64 8.42 -23.30
CA ASP A 497 -11.82 8.21 -24.20
C ASP A 497 -12.36 6.76 -24.07
N PRO A 498 -13.07 6.42 -22.99
CA PRO A 498 -13.58 5.06 -22.81
C PRO A 498 -14.64 4.68 -23.86
N PRO A 499 -14.66 3.41 -24.33
CA PRO A 499 -15.70 2.93 -25.23
C PRO A 499 -17.09 3.03 -24.60
N GLY A 500 -18.09 3.43 -25.39
CA GLY A 500 -19.43 3.80 -24.89
C GLY A 500 -19.52 5.18 -24.23
N GLY A 501 -18.38 5.81 -23.91
CA GLY A 501 -18.32 7.08 -23.19
C GLY A 501 -18.59 6.95 -21.70
N VAL A 502 -18.80 8.10 -21.06
CA VAL A 502 -19.00 8.25 -19.62
C VAL A 502 -20.45 8.56 -19.24
N LEU A 503 -20.77 8.18 -18.01
CA LEU A 503 -21.90 8.65 -17.21
C LEU A 503 -21.34 9.41 -16.00
N SER A 504 -21.91 10.55 -15.64
CA SER A 504 -21.66 11.25 -14.38
C SER A 504 -22.96 11.75 -13.75
N PHE A 505 -22.89 12.31 -12.54
CA PHE A 505 -24.01 13.02 -11.93
C PHE A 505 -23.54 14.13 -11.00
N VAL A 506 -24.40 15.13 -10.77
CA VAL A 506 -24.16 16.18 -9.79
C VAL A 506 -24.42 15.61 -8.39
N ASN A 507 -23.38 15.51 -7.56
CA ASN A 507 -23.49 14.97 -6.19
C ASN A 507 -24.07 16.03 -5.22
N ASN A 508 -25.35 16.32 -5.37
CA ASN A 508 -26.09 17.22 -4.49
C ASN A 508 -26.29 16.57 -3.11
N ILE A 509 -25.34 16.79 -2.20
CA ILE A 509 -25.45 16.39 -0.78
C ILE A 509 -26.18 17.52 -0.02
N PRO A 510 -27.28 17.23 0.71
CA PRO A 510 -27.94 18.20 1.59
C PRO A 510 -26.98 18.75 2.66
N GLU A 511 -27.03 20.06 2.90
CA GLU A 511 -26.11 20.75 3.80
C GLU A 511 -26.19 20.20 5.23
N GLU A 512 -27.38 19.82 5.70
CA GLU A 512 -27.59 19.22 7.01
C GLU A 512 -26.88 17.88 7.20
N LEU A 513 -26.58 17.13 6.13
CA LEU A 513 -25.77 15.91 6.20
C LEU A 513 -24.27 16.22 6.29
N LEU A 514 -23.82 17.37 5.78
CA LEU A 514 -22.43 17.82 5.85
C LEU A 514 -22.11 18.53 7.17
N THR A 515 -22.91 19.53 7.56
CA THR A 515 -22.60 20.45 8.69
C THR A 515 -23.56 20.31 9.89
N GLY A 516 -24.72 19.67 9.72
CA GLY A 516 -25.74 19.58 10.76
C GLY A 516 -25.45 18.51 11.83
N GLY A 517 -25.72 18.83 13.10
CA GLY A 517 -25.71 17.89 14.23
C GLY A 517 -24.32 17.45 14.73
N ASP A 518 -24.30 16.85 15.91
CA ASP A 518 -23.08 16.43 16.62
C ASP A 518 -22.30 15.36 15.84
N HIS A 519 -20.97 15.54 15.75
CA HIS A 519 -20.08 14.65 15.01
C HIS A 519 -20.01 13.28 15.68
N SER A 520 -20.81 12.37 15.13
CA SER A 520 -21.22 11.12 15.76
C SER A 520 -21.38 10.02 14.72
N LEU A 521 -21.30 8.76 15.18
CA LEU A 521 -21.48 7.59 14.33
C LEU A 521 -22.76 7.64 13.48
N GLN A 522 -23.86 8.15 14.05
CA GLN A 522 -25.11 8.30 13.31
C GLN A 522 -25.01 9.37 12.21
N THR A 523 -24.42 10.55 12.48
CA THR A 523 -24.23 11.59 11.45
C THR A 523 -23.27 11.15 10.33
N HIS A 524 -22.19 10.43 10.67
CA HIS A 524 -21.28 9.86 9.69
C HIS A 524 -22.01 8.92 8.73
N PHE A 525 -22.72 7.92 9.28
CA PHE A 525 -23.42 6.94 8.44
C PHE A 525 -24.64 7.54 7.71
N ASN A 526 -25.32 8.56 8.26
CA ASN A 526 -26.35 9.29 7.51
C ASN A 526 -25.78 9.94 6.24
N LEU A 527 -24.62 10.60 6.34
CA LEU A 527 -23.92 11.24 5.23
C LEU A 527 -23.42 10.21 4.19
N VAL A 528 -22.81 9.12 4.65
CA VAL A 528 -22.27 8.08 3.75
C VAL A 528 -23.39 7.28 3.08
N ASN A 529 -24.41 6.87 3.82
CA ASN A 529 -25.53 6.09 3.28
C ASN A 529 -26.26 6.84 2.15
N TYR A 530 -26.49 8.15 2.29
CA TYR A 530 -27.07 8.98 1.23
C TYR A 530 -26.26 8.91 -0.08
N GLN A 531 -24.93 9.02 0.03
CA GLN A 531 -24.03 8.95 -1.12
C GLN A 531 -23.94 7.53 -1.72
N LEU A 532 -23.95 6.49 -0.89
CA LEU A 532 -23.96 5.09 -1.36
C LEU A 532 -25.28 4.72 -2.05
N THR A 533 -26.42 5.21 -1.55
CA THR A 533 -27.74 5.05 -2.20
C THR A 533 -27.77 5.74 -3.57
N ASN A 534 -27.21 6.95 -3.69
CA ASN A 534 -27.04 7.63 -4.98
C ASN A 534 -26.07 6.88 -5.91
N LEU A 535 -24.95 6.36 -5.38
CA LEU A 535 -23.98 5.57 -6.14
C LEU A 535 -24.56 4.21 -6.60
N ARG A 536 -25.45 3.58 -5.84
CA ARG A 536 -26.21 2.38 -6.27
C ARG A 536 -27.02 2.68 -7.54
N SER A 537 -27.75 3.79 -7.57
CA SER A 537 -28.51 4.21 -8.76
C SER A 537 -27.59 4.50 -9.95
N ALA A 538 -26.48 5.20 -9.72
CA ALA A 538 -25.49 5.52 -10.75
C ALA A 538 -24.85 4.26 -11.36
N LEU A 539 -24.44 3.30 -10.52
CA LEU A 539 -23.90 2.01 -10.96
C LEU A 539 -24.94 1.20 -11.76
N ALA A 540 -26.22 1.23 -11.35
CA ALA A 540 -27.29 0.54 -12.08
C ALA A 540 -27.49 1.16 -13.48
N ILE A 541 -27.56 2.48 -13.57
CA ILE A 541 -27.71 3.20 -14.85
C ILE A 541 -26.47 2.98 -15.74
N ALA A 542 -25.25 3.04 -15.20
CA ALA A 542 -24.03 2.74 -15.94
C ALA A 542 -24.02 1.31 -16.50
N THR A 543 -24.50 0.33 -15.72
CA THR A 543 -24.68 -1.07 -16.13
C THR A 543 -25.66 -1.17 -17.31
N ILE A 544 -26.83 -0.52 -17.21
CA ILE A 544 -27.92 -0.61 -18.20
C ILE A 544 -27.54 0.02 -19.54
N LEU A 545 -26.72 1.07 -19.51
CA LEU A 545 -26.26 1.82 -20.68
C LEU A 545 -24.90 1.33 -21.24
N ASN A 546 -24.22 0.41 -20.54
CA ASN A 546 -22.85 -0.03 -20.83
C ASN A 546 -21.87 1.17 -20.96
N ARG A 547 -21.82 2.01 -19.91
CA ARG A 547 -20.98 3.21 -19.84
C ARG A 547 -20.02 3.18 -18.67
N THR A 548 -18.92 3.90 -18.81
CA THR A 548 -17.97 4.12 -17.71
C THR A 548 -18.54 5.13 -16.72
N LEU A 549 -18.60 4.81 -15.44
CA LEU A 549 -19.09 5.73 -14.41
C LEU A 549 -17.94 6.63 -13.90
N VAL A 550 -18.05 7.94 -14.11
CA VAL A 550 -17.30 8.93 -13.35
C VAL A 550 -17.93 9.00 -11.96
N LEU A 551 -17.16 8.63 -10.94
CA LEU A 551 -17.62 8.60 -9.56
C LEU A 551 -17.71 10.03 -9.00
N PRO A 552 -18.62 10.28 -8.04
CA PRO A 552 -18.69 11.58 -7.40
C PRO A 552 -17.52 11.80 -6.44
N ALA A 553 -17.19 13.06 -6.15
CA ALA A 553 -16.41 13.41 -4.97
C ALA A 553 -17.21 13.01 -3.72
N THR A 554 -16.65 12.12 -2.88
CA THR A 554 -17.34 11.59 -1.69
C THR A 554 -16.93 12.33 -0.42
N TRP A 555 -17.82 12.43 0.56
CA TRP A 555 -17.59 13.16 1.81
C TRP A 555 -17.85 12.30 3.03
N VAL A 556 -17.01 12.42 4.05
CA VAL A 556 -17.13 11.71 5.34
C VAL A 556 -16.93 12.66 6.52
N ARG A 557 -17.43 12.25 7.69
CA ARG A 557 -17.18 12.97 8.97
C ARG A 557 -16.09 12.34 9.83
N PHE A 558 -15.74 11.08 9.57
CA PHE A 558 -14.70 10.34 10.30
C PHE A 558 -13.72 9.71 9.32
N ASP A 559 -12.49 9.57 9.78
CA ASP A 559 -11.40 8.87 9.13
C ASP A 559 -11.59 7.34 9.15
N ARG A 560 -10.77 6.63 8.39
CA ARG A 560 -10.63 5.16 8.40
C ARG A 560 -9.13 4.86 8.53
N ILE A 561 -8.75 4.18 9.61
CA ILE A 561 -7.37 3.70 9.83
C ILE A 561 -7.39 2.18 10.15
N TRP A 562 -6.42 1.66 10.90
CA TRP A 562 -6.32 0.23 11.24
C TRP A 562 -6.49 -0.08 12.74
N PHE A 563 -6.77 0.92 13.58
CA PHE A 563 -6.82 0.81 15.04
C PHE A 563 -7.84 1.78 15.65
N PRO A 564 -8.53 1.44 16.76
CA PRO A 564 -9.55 2.28 17.39
C PRO A 564 -9.14 3.75 17.59
N HIS A 565 -9.99 4.69 17.17
CA HIS A 565 -9.76 6.15 17.25
C HIS A 565 -11.11 6.90 17.43
N PRO A 566 -11.13 8.15 17.93
CA PRO A 566 -12.36 8.89 18.23
C PRO A 566 -13.03 9.52 16.98
N GLY A 567 -12.92 8.87 15.82
CA GLY A 567 -13.48 9.35 14.54
C GLY A 567 -12.53 10.24 13.74
N ILE A 568 -11.79 11.15 14.38
CA ILE A 568 -10.62 11.84 13.82
C ILE A 568 -9.42 11.59 14.74
N LEU A 569 -8.20 11.67 14.22
CA LEU A 569 -6.97 11.50 15.00
C LEU A 569 -6.59 12.82 15.70
N ASP A 570 -6.33 12.75 17.00
CA ASP A 570 -5.98 13.92 17.81
C ASP A 570 -4.71 14.61 17.30
N GLY A 571 -4.69 15.95 17.40
CA GLY A 571 -3.63 16.80 16.88
C GLY A 571 -3.57 16.94 15.35
N THR A 572 -4.25 16.09 14.57
CA THR A 572 -4.21 16.19 13.10
C THR A 572 -5.01 17.38 12.58
N ASP A 573 -4.48 18.01 11.54
CA ASP A 573 -5.14 19.06 10.77
C ASP A 573 -6.20 18.45 9.82
N THR A 574 -7.01 17.49 10.27
CA THR A 574 -8.07 16.87 9.45
C THR A 574 -9.35 17.73 9.49
N PRO A 575 -9.89 18.21 8.35
CA PRO A 575 -11.15 18.95 8.33
C PRO A 575 -12.35 18.03 8.65
N GLN A 576 -13.47 18.61 9.08
CA GLN A 576 -14.71 17.87 9.33
C GLN A 576 -15.94 18.65 8.83
N PRO A 577 -16.77 18.08 7.92
CA PRO A 577 -16.48 16.89 7.12
C PRO A 577 -15.28 17.11 6.19
N PHE A 578 -14.74 16.04 5.61
CA PHE A 578 -13.68 16.12 4.60
C PHE A 578 -14.00 15.36 3.32
N LEU A 579 -13.32 15.75 2.24
CA LEU A 579 -13.33 15.08 0.95
C LEU A 579 -12.67 13.71 1.13
N SER A 580 -13.49 12.67 1.19
CA SER A 580 -13.03 11.30 1.38
C SER A 580 -12.38 10.77 0.10
N PRO A 581 -11.18 10.19 0.19
CA PRO A 581 -10.67 9.29 -0.83
C PRO A 581 -11.61 8.09 -0.97
N LEU A 582 -11.79 7.60 -2.19
CA LEU A 582 -12.80 6.58 -2.51
C LEU A 582 -12.62 5.26 -1.73
N ASP A 583 -11.38 4.83 -1.54
CA ASP A 583 -11.02 3.58 -0.85
C ASP A 583 -11.34 3.57 0.65
N HIS A 584 -11.69 4.72 1.24
CA HIS A 584 -12.26 4.75 2.58
C HIS A 584 -13.67 4.13 2.63
N LEU A 585 -14.45 4.23 1.55
CA LEU A 585 -15.84 3.79 1.49
C LEU A 585 -16.04 2.45 0.77
N VAL A 586 -15.25 2.19 -0.28
CA VAL A 586 -15.43 1.04 -1.18
C VAL A 586 -14.12 0.31 -1.47
N GLU A 587 -14.21 -1.00 -1.68
CA GLU A 587 -13.08 -1.84 -2.05
C GLU A 587 -12.81 -1.69 -3.56
N VAL A 588 -12.11 -0.61 -3.93
CA VAL A 588 -11.81 -0.20 -5.33
C VAL A 588 -11.20 -1.33 -6.16
N GLN A 589 -10.35 -2.17 -5.55
CA GLN A 589 -9.73 -3.34 -6.17
C GLN A 589 -10.73 -4.44 -6.59
N ARG A 590 -11.97 -4.41 -6.08
CA ARG A 590 -13.09 -5.26 -6.51
C ARG A 590 -13.93 -4.63 -7.63
N MET A 591 -13.91 -3.30 -7.76
CA MET A 591 -14.72 -2.57 -8.74
C MET A 591 -14.20 -2.67 -10.17
N LEU A 592 -12.90 -2.92 -10.35
CA LEU A 592 -12.25 -2.89 -11.66
C LEU A 592 -12.66 -4.06 -12.58
N PRO A 593 -12.61 -3.88 -13.92
CA PRO A 593 -12.87 -4.95 -14.88
C PRO A 593 -12.04 -6.21 -14.64
N GLY A 594 -12.62 -7.39 -14.89
CA GLY A 594 -11.97 -8.69 -14.73
C GLY A 594 -11.79 -9.19 -13.28
N LYS A 595 -11.95 -8.33 -12.26
CA LYS A 595 -11.77 -8.72 -10.83
C LYS A 595 -12.92 -9.57 -10.26
N LEU A 596 -14.08 -9.57 -10.93
CA LEU A 596 -15.28 -10.35 -10.59
C LEU A 596 -15.87 -10.95 -11.87
N LYS A 597 -16.17 -12.26 -11.84
CA LYS A 597 -16.66 -13.01 -13.00
C LYS A 597 -18.05 -12.55 -13.45
N GLU A 598 -18.30 -12.43 -14.76
CA GLU A 598 -19.54 -11.84 -15.27
C GLU A 598 -20.72 -12.83 -15.40
N ASP A 599 -20.43 -14.13 -15.42
CA ASP A 599 -21.43 -15.20 -15.31
C ASP A 599 -22.12 -15.19 -13.94
N GLU A 600 -21.37 -14.89 -12.88
CA GLU A 600 -21.84 -14.80 -11.50
C GLU A 600 -22.32 -13.38 -11.12
N PHE A 601 -21.48 -12.36 -11.33
CA PHE A 601 -21.69 -10.98 -10.87
C PHE A 601 -22.24 -10.04 -11.95
N GLY A 602 -22.57 -10.54 -13.15
CA GLY A 602 -23.03 -9.72 -14.27
C GLY A 602 -21.90 -8.86 -14.86
N PRO A 603 -22.19 -8.04 -15.89
CA PRO A 603 -21.17 -7.25 -16.57
C PRO A 603 -20.42 -6.32 -15.59
N ALA A 604 -19.14 -6.10 -15.85
CA ALA A 604 -18.35 -5.11 -15.13
C ALA A 604 -18.88 -3.69 -15.38
N VAL A 605 -18.71 -2.81 -14.39
CA VAL A 605 -18.98 -1.37 -14.53
C VAL A 605 -17.65 -0.65 -14.41
N PRO A 606 -17.02 -0.23 -15.53
CA PRO A 606 -15.78 0.53 -15.48
C PRO A 606 -15.99 1.85 -14.73
N ILE A 607 -15.02 2.25 -13.91
CA ILE A 607 -15.08 3.49 -13.13
C ILE A 607 -13.97 4.47 -13.50
N ARG A 608 -14.18 5.75 -13.17
CA ARG A 608 -13.20 6.83 -13.12
C ARG A 608 -13.32 7.59 -11.80
N GLU A 609 -12.19 8.15 -11.38
CA GLU A 609 -12.07 9.12 -10.30
C GLU A 609 -12.96 10.37 -10.50
N TYR A 610 -13.23 11.10 -9.41
CA TYR A 610 -14.09 12.29 -9.46
C TYR A 610 -13.50 13.45 -10.27
N SER A 611 -12.17 13.57 -10.31
CA SER A 611 -11.45 14.61 -11.05
C SER A 611 -11.27 14.31 -12.54
N PHE A 612 -11.79 13.18 -13.03
CA PHE A 612 -11.63 12.74 -14.42
C PHE A 612 -12.12 13.77 -15.45
N LEU A 613 -13.24 14.45 -15.19
CA LEU A 613 -13.81 15.43 -16.12
C LEU A 613 -13.06 16.77 -16.11
N ASP A 614 -12.38 17.10 -15.01
CA ASP A 614 -11.51 18.27 -14.88
C ASP A 614 -10.07 18.00 -15.36
N ASN A 615 -9.71 16.72 -15.55
CA ASN A 615 -8.37 16.29 -15.96
C ASN A 615 -8.03 16.84 -17.36
N PRO A 616 -6.92 17.58 -17.53
CA PRO A 616 -6.55 18.19 -18.82
C PRO A 616 -6.22 17.16 -19.92
N ARG A 617 -6.08 15.88 -19.58
CA ARG A 617 -5.90 14.77 -20.53
C ARG A 617 -7.24 14.28 -21.12
N THR A 618 -8.37 14.62 -20.51
CA THR A 618 -9.71 14.22 -20.96
C THR A 618 -10.11 14.93 -22.27
N PRO A 619 -10.49 14.21 -23.34
CA PRO A 619 -10.66 14.80 -24.65
C PRO A 619 -11.74 15.88 -24.70
N GLN A 620 -11.39 17.01 -25.30
CA GLN A 620 -12.33 18.10 -25.59
C GLN A 620 -13.51 17.66 -26.49
N ALA A 621 -13.36 16.58 -27.26
CA ALA A 621 -14.47 15.97 -28.01
C ALA A 621 -15.49 15.27 -27.10
N LEU A 622 -15.02 14.57 -26.05
CA LEU A 622 -15.87 13.94 -25.04
C LEU A 622 -16.62 15.02 -24.25
N LEU A 623 -15.89 16.02 -23.72
CA LEU A 623 -16.47 17.09 -22.91
C LEU A 623 -17.52 17.93 -23.66
N LYS A 624 -17.36 18.14 -24.98
CA LYS A 624 -18.32 18.88 -25.82
C LYS A 624 -19.54 18.07 -26.25
N SER A 625 -19.59 16.77 -25.95
CA SER A 625 -20.69 15.87 -26.33
C SER A 625 -21.72 15.63 -25.19
N LYS A 626 -21.74 16.52 -24.19
CA LYS A 626 -22.57 16.43 -22.99
C LYS A 626 -24.06 16.44 -23.32
N LEU A 627 -24.76 15.40 -22.86
CA LEU A 627 -26.20 15.38 -22.67
C LEU A 627 -26.52 15.55 -21.17
N SER A 628 -27.33 16.55 -20.84
CA SER A 628 -27.78 16.84 -19.48
C SER A 628 -29.16 16.21 -19.24
N VAL A 629 -29.28 15.39 -18.20
CA VAL A 629 -30.50 14.65 -17.86
C VAL A 629 -31.13 15.24 -16.59
N GLU A 630 -32.25 15.94 -16.77
CA GLU A 630 -33.09 16.46 -15.70
C GLU A 630 -34.14 15.42 -15.29
N LEU A 631 -34.38 15.27 -13.98
CA LEU A 631 -35.45 14.41 -13.45
C LEU A 631 -36.70 15.26 -13.21
N CYS A 632 -37.87 14.79 -13.65
CA CYS A 632 -39.14 15.51 -13.53
C CYS A 632 -40.25 14.66 -12.88
N ASP A 633 -41.18 15.32 -12.21
CA ASP A 633 -42.32 14.68 -11.55
C ASP A 633 -43.41 14.29 -12.57
N GLU A 634 -44.05 13.13 -12.38
CA GLU A 634 -45.07 12.64 -13.31
C GLU A 634 -46.28 13.60 -13.38
N GLY A 635 -46.67 13.98 -14.59
CA GLY A 635 -47.73 14.95 -14.84
C GLY A 635 -47.31 16.42 -14.74
N SER A 636 -46.03 16.72 -14.44
CA SER A 636 -45.49 18.07 -14.63
C SER A 636 -45.42 18.45 -16.13
N PRO A 637 -45.55 19.75 -16.49
CA PRO A 637 -45.39 20.19 -17.87
C PRO A 637 -44.03 19.77 -18.45
N ASP A 638 -44.05 19.30 -19.69
CA ASP A 638 -42.87 18.81 -20.40
C ASP A 638 -42.12 17.67 -19.65
N CYS A 639 -42.89 16.71 -19.12
CA CYS A 639 -42.36 15.51 -18.46
C CYS A 639 -43.02 14.20 -18.96
N PRO A 640 -42.26 13.24 -19.54
CA PRO A 640 -40.87 13.39 -19.99
C PRO A 640 -40.77 14.28 -21.24
N LEU A 641 -39.62 14.92 -21.42
CA LEU A 641 -39.27 15.70 -22.62
C LEU A 641 -38.06 15.04 -23.27
N SER A 642 -38.33 14.19 -24.26
CA SER A 642 -37.33 13.38 -24.98
C SER A 642 -37.20 13.81 -26.44
N PRO A 643 -36.66 15.02 -26.72
CA PRO A 643 -36.60 15.57 -28.07
C PRO A 643 -35.63 14.80 -28.96
N ASP A 644 -35.83 14.86 -30.27
CA ASP A 644 -34.97 14.16 -31.21
C ASP A 644 -33.53 14.73 -31.19
N PRO A 645 -32.48 13.88 -31.26
CA PRO A 645 -31.11 14.37 -31.39
C PRO A 645 -30.91 15.21 -32.67
N PRO A 646 -30.03 16.23 -32.65
CA PRO A 646 -29.14 16.63 -31.57
C PRO A 646 -29.79 17.55 -30.53
N THR A 647 -29.51 17.29 -29.25
CA THR A 647 -29.91 18.10 -28.10
C THR A 647 -28.83 18.04 -27.02
N ASP A 648 -28.67 19.10 -26.22
CA ASP A 648 -27.83 19.12 -25.01
C ASP A 648 -28.61 18.72 -23.75
N LYS A 649 -29.94 18.54 -23.85
CA LYS A 649 -30.86 18.31 -22.71
C LYS A 649 -31.94 17.27 -22.99
N LEU A 650 -32.31 16.57 -21.91
CA LEU A 650 -33.33 15.53 -21.83
C LEU A 650 -34.04 15.62 -20.47
N ARG A 651 -35.37 15.43 -20.42
CA ARG A 651 -36.10 15.21 -19.16
C ARG A 651 -36.69 13.82 -19.10
N ILE A 652 -36.35 13.06 -18.06
CA ILE A 652 -36.95 11.75 -17.76
C ILE A 652 -37.78 11.83 -16.48
N LYS A 653 -38.77 10.95 -16.34
CA LYS A 653 -39.54 10.86 -15.10
C LYS A 653 -38.63 10.44 -13.94
N LYS A 654 -38.93 10.91 -12.73
CA LYS A 654 -38.49 10.25 -11.51
C LYS A 654 -38.96 8.79 -11.51
N ASN A 655 -38.11 7.91 -10.99
CA ASN A 655 -38.33 6.47 -10.91
C ASN A 655 -38.62 5.76 -12.25
N THR A 656 -38.04 6.26 -13.36
CA THR A 656 -38.00 5.54 -14.64
C THR A 656 -37.34 4.16 -14.48
N ARG A 657 -37.96 3.12 -15.05
CA ARG A 657 -37.52 1.71 -14.93
C ARG A 657 -36.49 1.33 -16.00
N GLN A 658 -35.76 0.24 -15.77
CA GLN A 658 -34.68 -0.26 -16.64
C GLN A 658 -34.96 -0.19 -18.14
N ASN A 659 -36.09 -0.74 -18.60
CA ASN A 659 -36.39 -0.81 -20.04
C ASN A 659 -36.73 0.55 -20.65
N GLU A 660 -37.45 1.40 -19.92
CA GLU A 660 -37.81 2.77 -20.35
C GLU A 660 -36.57 3.67 -20.38
N LEU A 661 -35.70 3.56 -19.37
CA LEU A 661 -34.42 4.28 -19.31
C LEU A 661 -33.49 3.88 -20.46
N LYS A 662 -33.38 2.57 -20.74
CA LYS A 662 -32.58 2.05 -21.86
C LYS A 662 -33.14 2.47 -23.22
N ALA A 663 -34.46 2.39 -23.40
CA ALA A 663 -35.11 2.81 -24.64
C ALA A 663 -34.93 4.32 -24.88
N THR A 664 -35.05 5.14 -23.84
CA THR A 664 -34.89 6.59 -23.94
C THR A 664 -33.45 6.99 -24.23
N LEU A 665 -32.49 6.47 -23.46
CA LEU A 665 -31.09 6.90 -23.56
C LEU A 665 -30.30 6.25 -24.71
N SER A 666 -30.76 5.11 -25.25
CA SER A 666 -30.15 4.53 -26.46
C SER A 666 -30.29 5.43 -27.70
N ARG A 667 -31.25 6.37 -27.72
CA ARG A 667 -31.38 7.41 -28.75
C ARG A 667 -30.22 8.41 -28.79
N TYR A 668 -29.42 8.48 -27.72
CA TYR A 668 -28.28 9.39 -27.58
C TYR A 668 -26.97 8.62 -27.40
N SER A 669 -26.81 7.51 -28.14
CA SER A 669 -25.57 6.71 -28.20
C SER A 669 -24.32 7.55 -28.45
N ASP A 670 -24.47 8.60 -29.27
CA ASP A 670 -23.38 9.37 -29.84
C ASP A 670 -22.82 10.42 -28.87
N SER A 671 -23.61 10.81 -27.85
CA SER A 671 -23.16 11.63 -26.72
C SER A 671 -22.14 10.84 -25.89
N LYS A 672 -20.85 11.19 -25.93
CA LYS A 672 -19.83 10.52 -25.11
C LYS A 672 -19.90 10.88 -23.63
N TRP A 673 -20.65 11.90 -23.23
CA TRP A 673 -20.91 12.24 -21.83
C TRP A 673 -22.41 12.39 -21.58
N ILE A 674 -22.94 11.62 -20.63
CA ILE A 674 -24.29 11.82 -20.08
C ILE A 674 -24.13 12.23 -18.62
N GLU A 675 -24.72 13.35 -18.21
CA GLU A 675 -24.72 13.81 -16.82
C GLU A 675 -26.15 13.86 -16.27
N PHE A 676 -26.38 13.27 -15.12
CA PHE A 676 -27.65 13.41 -14.40
C PHE A 676 -27.61 14.55 -13.39
N SER A 677 -28.66 15.38 -13.37
CA SER A 677 -28.83 16.46 -12.38
C SER A 677 -28.98 15.96 -10.93
N SER A 678 -29.38 14.70 -10.74
CA SER A 678 -29.39 14.00 -9.45
C SER A 678 -29.44 12.48 -9.67
N MET A 679 -29.03 11.71 -8.66
CA MET A 679 -29.24 10.25 -8.58
C MET A 679 -30.34 9.85 -7.56
N VAL A 680 -30.89 10.82 -6.83
CA VAL A 680 -32.12 10.65 -6.04
C VAL A 680 -33.27 10.46 -7.03
N ASP A 681 -34.08 9.40 -6.84
CA ASP A 681 -35.18 9.02 -7.74
C ASP A 681 -34.80 8.80 -9.22
N SER A 682 -33.52 8.59 -9.57
CA SER A 682 -33.12 8.44 -10.99
C SER A 682 -33.45 7.07 -11.60
N PHE A 683 -33.75 6.06 -10.77
CA PHE A 683 -33.91 4.67 -11.21
C PHE A 683 -34.98 3.91 -10.40
N GLY A 684 -36.12 3.64 -11.02
CA GLY A 684 -37.26 2.90 -10.43
C GLY A 684 -37.09 1.38 -10.37
N GLY A 685 -35.85 0.89 -10.44
CA GLY A 685 -35.51 -0.53 -10.33
C GLY A 685 -35.56 -1.33 -11.64
N TRP A 686 -35.15 -2.58 -11.50
CA TRP A 686 -34.93 -3.52 -12.60
C TRP A 686 -36.21 -4.20 -13.08
N ASP A 687 -36.28 -4.42 -14.39
CA ASP A 687 -37.27 -5.25 -15.06
C ASP A 687 -36.74 -6.69 -15.26
N ASP A 688 -35.46 -6.84 -15.59
CA ASP A 688 -34.74 -8.12 -15.61
C ASP A 688 -34.30 -8.49 -14.18
N LYS A 689 -34.99 -9.46 -13.59
CA LYS A 689 -34.71 -9.97 -12.24
C LYS A 689 -33.48 -10.87 -12.15
N ALA A 690 -33.00 -11.43 -13.26
CA ALA A 690 -31.73 -12.15 -13.27
C ALA A 690 -30.56 -11.16 -13.26
N MET A 691 -30.63 -10.10 -14.07
CA MET A 691 -29.66 -9.01 -14.07
C MET A 691 -29.63 -8.26 -12.74
N GLU A 692 -30.79 -7.97 -12.14
CA GLU A 692 -30.89 -7.40 -10.79
C GLU A 692 -30.12 -8.24 -9.76
N LYS A 693 -30.37 -9.55 -9.72
CA LYS A 693 -29.75 -10.45 -8.77
C LYS A 693 -28.22 -10.43 -8.88
N LYS A 694 -27.68 -10.49 -10.10
CA LYS A 694 -26.23 -10.40 -10.36
C LYS A 694 -25.65 -9.03 -9.97
N PHE A 695 -26.32 -7.94 -10.36
CA PHE A 695 -25.91 -6.57 -10.00
C PHE A 695 -25.86 -6.38 -8.48
N ARG A 696 -26.87 -6.86 -7.75
CA ARG A 696 -26.92 -6.76 -6.29
C ARG A 696 -25.84 -7.62 -5.61
N TRP A 697 -25.51 -8.78 -6.17
CA TRP A 697 -24.36 -9.58 -5.75
C TRP A 697 -23.02 -8.88 -6.00
N ARG A 698 -22.87 -8.15 -7.11
CA ARG A 698 -21.69 -7.34 -7.45
C ARG A 698 -21.47 -6.20 -6.46
N LEU A 699 -22.50 -5.42 -6.14
CA LEU A 699 -22.37 -4.31 -5.17
C LEU A 699 -21.99 -4.78 -3.76
N ARG A 700 -22.38 -5.99 -3.34
CA ARG A 700 -21.90 -6.59 -2.08
C ARG A 700 -20.40 -6.91 -2.08
N GLN A 701 -19.73 -6.94 -3.24
CA GLN A 701 -18.26 -7.05 -3.32
C GLN A 701 -17.56 -5.70 -3.25
N TYR A 702 -18.27 -4.60 -3.49
CA TYR A 702 -17.69 -3.27 -3.59
C TYR A 702 -17.64 -2.55 -2.23
N VAL A 703 -18.31 -3.08 -1.22
CA VAL A 703 -18.52 -2.40 0.05
C VAL A 703 -17.29 -2.52 0.96
N GLY A 704 -16.80 -1.37 1.45
CA GLY A 704 -15.72 -1.31 2.44
C GLY A 704 -16.23 -1.34 3.88
N ILE A 705 -15.32 -1.08 4.81
CA ILE A 705 -15.61 -0.97 6.25
C ILE A 705 -15.25 0.40 6.79
N TRP A 706 -16.08 0.91 7.71
CA TRP A 706 -15.63 1.88 8.71
C TRP A 706 -15.13 1.10 9.93
N CYS A 707 -13.82 0.97 10.08
CA CYS A 707 -13.28 0.87 11.43
C CYS A 707 -13.63 2.19 12.14
N CYS A 708 -13.90 2.28 13.44
CA CYS A 708 -12.97 1.77 14.43
C CYS A 708 -13.61 1.72 15.85
N VAL A 709 -14.70 0.98 15.99
CA VAL A 709 -15.40 0.80 17.27
C VAL A 709 -14.57 -0.07 18.23
N ASN A 710 -14.57 0.29 19.51
CA ASN A 710 -13.95 -0.50 20.58
C ASN A 710 -14.79 -1.78 20.87
N ALA A 711 -14.66 -2.75 19.98
CA ALA A 711 -15.41 -4.01 19.94
C ALA A 711 -14.57 -5.10 19.25
N GLN A 712 -15.06 -6.34 19.24
CA GLN A 712 -14.49 -7.42 18.42
C GLN A 712 -15.63 -8.18 17.70
N PRO A 713 -15.76 -8.06 16.36
CA PRO A 713 -14.94 -7.26 15.45
C PRO A 713 -15.01 -5.73 15.69
N GLY A 714 -13.96 -5.02 15.30
CA GLY A 714 -13.75 -3.59 15.62
C GLY A 714 -14.24 -2.61 14.55
N HIS A 715 -15.07 -3.05 13.62
CA HIS A 715 -15.49 -2.29 12.44
C HIS A 715 -16.95 -2.51 12.10
N ILE A 716 -17.48 -1.63 11.25
CA ILE A 716 -18.85 -1.59 10.76
C ILE A 716 -18.80 -1.62 9.24
N TRP A 717 -19.46 -2.58 8.63
CA TRP A 717 -19.65 -2.58 7.17
C TRP A 717 -20.55 -1.43 6.76
N TYR A 718 -20.18 -0.71 5.69
CA TYR A 718 -21.15 0.14 5.00
C TYR A 718 -22.23 -0.73 4.32
N ASP A 719 -23.27 -0.12 3.76
CA ASP A 719 -24.27 -0.88 3.00
C ASP A 719 -24.93 -0.05 1.89
N PHE A 720 -24.75 -0.50 0.64
CA PHE A 720 -25.43 0.06 -0.54
C PHE A 720 -26.96 -0.10 -0.51
N PHE A 721 -27.49 -0.99 0.35
CA PHE A 721 -28.90 -1.34 0.48
C PHE A 721 -29.47 -0.98 1.85
N ASN A 722 -28.80 -0.11 2.61
CA ASN A 722 -29.20 0.32 3.96
C ASN A 722 -30.66 0.84 4.04
N ASP A 723 -31.13 1.49 2.98
CA ASP A 723 -32.48 2.06 2.84
C ASP A 723 -33.56 1.00 2.59
N GLU A 724 -33.19 -0.18 2.11
CA GLU A 724 -34.09 -1.32 1.92
C GLU A 724 -34.24 -2.19 3.19
N ILE A 725 -33.55 -1.84 4.28
CA ILE A 725 -33.53 -2.61 5.53
C ILE A 725 -34.29 -1.84 6.64
N PRO A 726 -35.51 -2.26 7.03
CA PRO A 726 -36.32 -1.55 8.01
C PRO A 726 -35.63 -1.40 9.37
N GLY A 727 -35.33 -0.16 9.76
CA GLY A 727 -34.67 0.13 11.04
C GLY A 727 -33.17 -0.18 11.07
N TRP A 728 -32.50 -0.20 9.90
CA TRP A 728 -31.05 -0.31 9.78
C TRP A 728 -30.30 0.66 10.71
N LYS A 729 -29.19 0.21 11.29
CA LYS A 729 -28.31 1.02 12.14
C LYS A 729 -26.85 0.59 11.96
N PRO A 730 -25.88 1.52 12.01
CA PRO A 730 -24.47 1.18 12.00
C PRO A 730 -24.13 0.42 13.29
N ARG A 731 -23.67 -0.82 13.15
CA ARG A 731 -23.30 -1.72 14.24
C ARG A 731 -22.14 -2.63 13.79
N PRO A 732 -21.19 -2.96 14.68
CA PRO A 732 -20.24 -4.02 14.38
C PRO A 732 -20.95 -5.38 14.28
N PRO A 733 -20.36 -6.37 13.58
CA PRO A 733 -20.81 -7.75 13.67
C PRO A 733 -20.85 -8.24 15.12
N ALA A 734 -21.72 -9.19 15.44
CA ALA A 734 -21.82 -9.70 16.81
C ALA A 734 -20.63 -10.60 17.21
N ASN A 735 -19.88 -11.11 16.22
CA ASN A 735 -18.75 -12.02 16.36
C ASN A 735 -18.05 -12.19 14.99
N TRP A 736 -16.89 -12.84 14.98
CA TRP A 736 -16.10 -13.10 13.77
C TRP A 736 -16.75 -14.05 12.75
N THR A 737 -17.76 -14.85 13.13
CA THR A 737 -18.50 -15.70 12.17
C THR A 737 -19.65 -14.98 11.46
N GLU A 738 -20.06 -13.82 11.99
CA GLU A 738 -20.95 -12.85 11.33
C GLU A 738 -20.17 -11.70 10.66
N ASP A 739 -18.83 -11.74 10.71
CA ASP A 739 -17.98 -10.71 10.11
C ASP A 739 -17.79 -10.95 8.61
N HIS A 740 -18.72 -10.38 7.86
CA HIS A 740 -18.75 -10.49 6.41
C HIS A 740 -19.54 -9.29 5.84
N PRO A 741 -19.36 -8.94 4.55
CA PRO A 741 -20.21 -7.95 3.87
C PRO A 741 -21.70 -8.22 4.11
N PRO A 742 -22.59 -7.20 4.08
CA PRO A 742 -24.02 -7.38 4.33
C PRO A 742 -24.72 -8.29 3.30
N TRP A 743 -24.66 -9.60 3.53
CA TRP A 743 -25.34 -10.62 2.74
C TRP A 743 -26.79 -10.79 3.20
N GLY A 744 -27.75 -10.32 2.40
CA GLY A 744 -29.10 -10.88 2.45
C GLY A 744 -29.08 -12.36 2.07
N LYS A 745 -29.86 -13.18 2.79
CA LYS A 745 -29.83 -14.66 2.92
C LYS A 745 -29.79 -15.51 1.63
N ASP A 746 -30.00 -14.92 0.47
CA ASP A 746 -30.09 -15.59 -0.82
C ASP A 746 -28.79 -15.46 -1.65
N GLN A 747 -27.73 -16.18 -1.25
CA GLN A 747 -26.52 -16.34 -2.06
C GLN A 747 -25.95 -17.77 -2.04
N PRO A 748 -25.42 -18.27 -3.18
CA PRO A 748 -24.45 -19.36 -3.18
C PRO A 748 -23.09 -18.84 -2.68
N GLY A 749 -22.22 -19.74 -2.20
CA GLY A 749 -20.87 -19.38 -1.75
C GLY A 749 -20.72 -19.07 -0.26
N ALA A 750 -21.76 -19.25 0.55
CA ALA A 750 -21.64 -19.27 2.01
C ALA A 750 -21.04 -20.61 2.48
N LEU A 751 -19.71 -20.71 2.44
CA LEU A 751 -18.86 -21.80 2.97
C LEU A 751 -17.55 -21.23 3.52
#